data_AF-A0A8J7Z5L9-F1
#
_entry.id   AF-A0A8J7Z5L9-F1
#
_cell.length_a   1.000
_cell.length_b   1.000
_cell.length_c   1.000
_cell.angle_alpha   90.00
_cell.angle_beta   90.00
_cell.angle_gamma   90.00
#
_symmetry.space_group_name_H-M   'P 1'
#
loop_
_entity.id
_entity.type
_entity.pdbx_description
1 polymer ?
#
loop_
_entity_poly.entity_id
_entity_poly.type
_entity_poly.pdbx_seq_one_letter_code
_entity_poly.pdbx_strand_id
1 'polypeptide(L)'
;MSEEIRIGVYICKCGSNIASTINCEEVTEYAKTLPHVAYAHTFKYSCSKPSQQKIQEDIKEHKLNRIVVSSCSPRMHEETFRKTVQAAGLNKYLFEMANIREHVSWVTDDIEQATLKAKDLVRMAVSRASLLQPLDPNIVSGFPKALVIGGGITGISAALSLADLEIDTVLVEKEPTIGGVMAQLDKTFPTQDCSACILTPKMADVADHPHIQMITNAEVKNITGYVGNFDVEILRKALYIDPEKCTSCGDCTLNCPSEIVSKFDVGLTTHKATFMPFPQAVPQCYTIDKLGIPPCRDGCPADIHVQGYVNLIEMGKYKEALELIREENPFPSICGKICVGHCEEYCGRGEVDQPVSIRALKNFICDKEREELDNVLKTEPIPKEFKEKVAIIGAGPSGLSSAWWLAKKGYKVTVYEMKDKAGGLLQYAIPDYRLPKDVLDYEIQRILDLGVELKTGVRVGQNADITFDDLKKRGLLRRKGYDAVIIATGAVGSYELFVEGEELKGVVPGLDFLKDVCDKKITKLKGKVGVIGGGNTAIDVARVAKRLGADEVKLLYRRSRLEMPAYQEEIDDAVEEGIKLGVQTQISKFIGKNGKLVAAELLKTKLEDPGHDGRRKAICVEGSEYEEEFDHIYVAIGQFFDRTIIPEDMIDKSGNLIIDTKTLQSQAHQHIFCCGEFYYSPESVIEAIASGKWAAESAHRYLRGEDMYLGRPDDATTHSQVYKGRIRVGKVVDEIPVERANNVKRISLPKESVEDRLKNCYLEVVKPYSEEDAQKEASRCLHCANCGVCRECERACEAGAINHDALPTLINEKVGTIIVATGFKPFDPSVIPEYHYKDPQYQDIITGMQFERLTNAAGPTEGKLTVPSTGKKPKTIAFVNCVGSRDKDYHEYCSRYCCTASIKHAFLMKNKYGSDVETLLFYKDIRTFGKGYEELYNKSRTMGVEYIKGVPSDIKQDVNGQMYFDIFNADLQKTIRYRPDLIVLQTAMEPQDSSKKIGELLSCSMDKDGFFIEKHIKLGPVETASTGKLIAGACRGPIDITDSVSQGTAAALLAAKLIKSKTIEKEAIIAQVNQDICSGCGSCISTCAFNALSLVVVDGHVRSEINKILCEGCGVCAVTCPSNAIVMNHYTDKQIEAMIENAFKESPAPAP
;
A
#
# COMPACT_ATOMS: atom_id res chain seq x y z
N MET A 1 -35.38 -55.22 11.48
CA MET A 1 -36.61 -54.98 10.71
C MET A 1 -36.72 -53.48 10.52
N SER A 2 -36.64 -52.98 9.29
CA SER A 2 -36.75 -51.55 8.99
C SER A 2 -38.18 -51.07 9.24
N GLU A 3 -38.34 -49.96 9.95
CA GLU A 3 -39.63 -49.31 10.20
C GLU A 3 -40.30 -48.93 8.87
N GLU A 4 -41.61 -49.15 8.74
CA GLU A 4 -42.38 -48.78 7.54
C GLU A 4 -42.34 -47.25 7.34
N ILE A 5 -41.98 -46.76 6.15
CA ILE A 5 -41.93 -45.32 5.85
C ILE A 5 -43.35 -44.77 5.72
N ARG A 6 -43.67 -43.73 6.52
CA ARG A 6 -44.98 -43.07 6.57
C ARG A 6 -44.79 -41.55 6.52
N ILE A 7 -45.13 -40.96 5.36
CA ILE A 7 -44.87 -39.55 5.04
C ILE A 7 -46.16 -38.73 5.23
N GLY A 8 -46.06 -37.61 5.96
CA GLY A 8 -47.10 -36.57 6.00
C GLY A 8 -46.78 -35.42 5.06
N VAL A 9 -47.69 -35.06 4.16
CA VAL A 9 -47.48 -34.00 3.15
C VAL A 9 -48.43 -32.83 3.39
N TYR A 10 -47.88 -31.63 3.60
CA TYR A 10 -48.67 -30.45 3.97
C TYR A 10 -48.52 -29.33 2.94
N ILE A 11 -49.62 -28.95 2.29
CA ILE A 11 -49.63 -27.94 1.23
C ILE A 11 -50.12 -26.62 1.83
N CYS A 12 -49.34 -25.56 1.67
CA CYS A 12 -49.69 -24.25 2.21
C CYS A 12 -50.36 -23.37 1.14
N LYS A 13 -51.47 -22.73 1.47
CA LYS A 13 -52.10 -21.68 0.64
C LYS A 13 -51.38 -20.33 0.73
N CYS A 14 -50.68 -20.08 1.84
CA CYS A 14 -49.99 -18.83 2.16
C CYS A 14 -50.88 -17.58 1.95
N GLY A 15 -52.14 -17.68 2.38
CA GLY A 15 -53.17 -16.68 2.04
C GLY A 15 -53.51 -16.78 0.55
N SER A 16 -53.27 -15.71 -0.20
CA SER A 16 -53.37 -15.70 -1.66
C SER A 16 -52.03 -15.98 -2.35
N ASN A 17 -50.88 -15.89 -1.66
CA ASN A 17 -49.57 -15.94 -2.32
C ASN A 17 -49.28 -17.24 -3.08
N ILE A 18 -49.83 -18.37 -2.62
CA ILE A 18 -49.74 -19.65 -3.33
C ILE A 18 -51.10 -19.99 -3.95
N ALA A 19 -52.19 -19.85 -3.19
CA ALA A 19 -53.50 -20.27 -3.64
C ALA A 19 -54.12 -19.43 -4.78
N SER A 20 -53.60 -18.24 -5.11
CA SER A 20 -54.05 -17.50 -6.30
C SER A 20 -53.58 -18.13 -7.61
N THR A 21 -52.47 -18.87 -7.55
CA THR A 21 -51.74 -19.35 -8.73
C THR A 21 -51.60 -20.87 -8.75
N ILE A 22 -51.78 -21.54 -7.62
CA ILE A 22 -51.69 -23.00 -7.51
C ILE A 22 -52.98 -23.54 -6.91
N ASN A 23 -53.61 -24.51 -7.59
CA ASN A 23 -54.73 -25.25 -7.05
C ASN A 23 -54.25 -26.19 -5.94
N CYS A 24 -54.16 -25.65 -4.72
CA CYS A 24 -53.58 -26.35 -3.57
C CYS A 24 -54.34 -27.63 -3.20
N GLU A 25 -55.66 -27.68 -3.40
CA GLU A 25 -56.43 -28.88 -3.10
C GLU A 25 -56.14 -30.00 -4.10
N GLU A 26 -56.00 -29.66 -5.38
CA GLU A 26 -55.60 -30.61 -6.41
C GLU A 26 -54.19 -31.17 -6.18
N VAL A 27 -53.25 -30.33 -5.72
CA VAL A 27 -51.91 -30.79 -5.29
C VAL A 27 -51.99 -31.72 -4.08
N THR A 28 -52.88 -31.44 -3.13
CA THR A 28 -53.09 -32.30 -1.95
C THR A 28 -53.69 -33.65 -2.33
N GLU A 29 -54.71 -33.70 -3.19
CA GLU A 29 -55.28 -34.96 -3.68
C GLU A 29 -54.24 -35.77 -4.46
N TYR A 30 -53.45 -35.09 -5.30
CA TYR A 30 -52.33 -35.72 -5.99
C TYR A 30 -51.31 -36.31 -5.01
N ALA A 31 -50.93 -35.58 -3.96
CA ALA A 31 -49.95 -36.04 -2.98
C ALA A 31 -50.36 -37.35 -2.30
N LYS A 32 -51.67 -37.59 -2.08
CA LYS A 32 -52.19 -38.86 -1.52
C LYS A 32 -51.92 -40.07 -2.41
N THR A 33 -51.71 -39.88 -3.72
CA THR A 33 -51.43 -40.96 -4.67
C THR A 33 -49.96 -41.39 -4.66
N LEU A 34 -49.08 -40.63 -4.01
CA LEU A 34 -47.65 -40.86 -4.03
C LEU A 34 -47.24 -42.00 -3.06
N PRO A 35 -46.20 -42.79 -3.38
CA PRO A 35 -45.71 -43.84 -2.51
C PRO A 35 -45.34 -43.34 -1.11
N HIS A 36 -45.63 -44.16 -0.09
CA HIS A 36 -45.34 -43.90 1.33
C HIS A 36 -46.11 -42.72 1.96
N VAL A 37 -46.92 -41.96 1.21
CA VAL A 37 -47.74 -40.88 1.77
C VAL A 37 -48.91 -41.47 2.55
N ALA A 38 -48.85 -41.32 3.88
CA ALA A 38 -49.87 -41.83 4.81
C ALA A 38 -50.93 -40.77 5.14
N TYR A 39 -50.59 -39.49 4.99
CA TYR A 39 -51.50 -38.36 5.26
C TYR A 39 -51.11 -37.16 4.39
N ALA A 40 -52.11 -36.46 3.83
CA ALA A 40 -51.89 -35.20 3.13
C ALA A 40 -53.00 -34.19 3.47
N HIS A 41 -52.61 -32.94 3.72
CA HIS A 41 -53.56 -31.90 4.16
C HIS A 41 -53.17 -30.50 3.67
N THR A 42 -54.17 -29.67 3.37
CA THR A 42 -53.99 -28.28 2.95
C THR A 42 -54.19 -27.32 4.12
N PHE A 43 -53.20 -26.48 4.43
CA PHE A 43 -53.33 -25.41 5.42
C PHE A 43 -53.45 -24.03 4.79
N LYS A 44 -54.22 -23.13 5.41
CA LYS A 44 -54.23 -21.71 5.01
C LYS A 44 -52.85 -21.06 5.23
N TYR A 45 -52.23 -21.31 6.38
CA TYR A 45 -50.87 -20.90 6.72
C TYR A 45 -50.17 -22.04 7.48
N SER A 46 -49.32 -22.81 6.82
CA SER A 46 -48.60 -23.95 7.44
C SER A 46 -47.68 -23.51 8.57
N CYS A 47 -47.07 -22.33 8.49
CA CYS A 47 -46.17 -21.81 9.52
C CYS A 47 -46.87 -21.23 10.76
N SER A 48 -48.21 -21.14 10.76
CA SER A 48 -48.94 -20.63 11.93
C SER A 48 -48.90 -21.61 13.09
N LYS A 49 -48.94 -21.11 14.34
CA LYS A 49 -48.88 -21.93 15.55
C LYS A 49 -49.97 -23.02 15.59
N PRO A 50 -51.25 -22.77 15.21
CA PRO A 50 -52.26 -23.82 15.15
C PRO A 50 -51.92 -24.92 14.14
N SER A 51 -51.44 -24.57 12.95
CA SER A 51 -51.02 -25.56 11.95
C SER A 51 -49.81 -26.37 12.42
N GLN A 52 -48.84 -25.74 13.09
CA GLN A 52 -47.69 -26.46 13.67
C GLN A 52 -48.14 -27.47 14.74
N GLN A 53 -49.08 -27.08 15.62
CA GLN A 53 -49.65 -27.99 16.61
C GLN A 53 -50.40 -29.16 15.93
N LYS A 54 -51.18 -28.88 14.89
CA LYS A 54 -51.86 -29.93 14.13
C LYS A 54 -50.87 -30.89 13.46
N ILE A 55 -49.78 -30.39 12.87
CA ILE A 55 -48.69 -31.25 12.34
C ILE A 55 -48.12 -32.15 13.45
N GLN A 56 -47.92 -31.63 14.67
CA GLN A 56 -47.43 -32.43 15.80
C GLN A 56 -48.43 -33.51 16.25
N GLU A 57 -49.72 -33.21 16.20
CA GLU A 57 -50.80 -34.17 16.48
C GLU A 57 -50.86 -35.25 15.41
N ASP A 58 -50.84 -34.87 14.13
CA ASP A 58 -50.86 -35.78 12.98
C ASP A 58 -49.69 -36.76 12.99
N ILE A 59 -48.49 -36.29 13.38
CA ILE A 59 -47.31 -37.14 13.54
C ILE A 59 -47.60 -38.31 14.48
N LYS A 60 -48.31 -38.05 15.58
CA LYS A 60 -48.68 -39.07 16.58
C LYS A 60 -49.87 -39.91 16.11
N GLU A 61 -50.91 -39.26 15.57
CA GLU A 61 -52.17 -39.88 15.14
C GLU A 61 -51.95 -40.86 14.00
N HIS A 62 -51.22 -40.44 12.95
CA HIS A 62 -50.99 -41.22 11.75
C HIS A 62 -49.67 -42.00 11.77
N LYS A 63 -48.93 -41.94 12.89
CA LYS A 63 -47.60 -42.55 13.10
C LYS A 63 -46.63 -42.17 11.99
N LEU A 64 -46.57 -40.87 11.69
CA LEU A 64 -45.71 -40.34 10.61
C LEU A 64 -44.27 -40.34 11.09
N ASN A 65 -43.37 -40.80 10.23
CA ASN A 65 -41.92 -40.77 10.50
C ASN A 65 -41.14 -39.94 9.48
N ARG A 66 -41.82 -39.28 8.53
CA ARG A 66 -41.25 -38.28 7.62
C ARG A 66 -42.27 -37.18 7.36
N ILE A 67 -41.81 -35.95 7.17
CA ILE A 67 -42.69 -34.80 6.94
C ILE A 67 -42.22 -34.01 5.72
N VAL A 68 -43.14 -33.71 4.82
CA VAL A 68 -42.95 -32.82 3.67
C VAL A 68 -43.86 -31.61 3.84
N VAL A 69 -43.30 -30.41 3.79
CA VAL A 69 -44.11 -29.18 3.74
C VAL A 69 -43.87 -28.47 2.41
N SER A 70 -44.93 -28.35 1.61
CA SER A 70 -44.90 -27.64 0.33
C SER A 70 -45.41 -26.22 0.53
N SER A 71 -44.49 -25.26 0.63
CA SER A 71 -44.82 -23.87 0.96
C SER A 71 -43.79 -22.86 0.39
N CYS A 72 -43.18 -22.03 1.25
CA CYS A 72 -42.18 -21.03 0.87
C CYS A 72 -40.76 -21.61 0.79
N SER A 73 -39.78 -20.73 0.63
CA SER A 73 -38.37 -21.12 0.64
C SER A 73 -37.93 -21.78 1.96
N PRO A 74 -37.10 -22.86 1.90
CA PRO A 74 -36.44 -23.41 3.08
C PRO A 74 -35.56 -22.40 3.80
N ARG A 75 -35.00 -21.42 3.08
CA ARG A 75 -34.20 -20.31 3.67
C ARG A 75 -34.99 -19.47 4.68
N MET A 76 -36.32 -19.53 4.65
CA MET A 76 -37.19 -18.78 5.55
C MET A 76 -37.72 -19.63 6.72
N HIS A 77 -38.32 -20.80 6.45
CA HIS A 77 -39.09 -21.54 7.47
C HIS A 77 -38.64 -22.98 7.70
N GLU A 78 -37.57 -23.47 7.07
CA GLU A 78 -37.08 -24.83 7.32
C GLU A 78 -36.83 -25.07 8.82
N GLU A 79 -36.11 -24.17 9.48
CA GLU A 79 -35.83 -24.29 10.92
C GLU A 79 -37.10 -24.23 11.79
N THR A 80 -38.14 -23.53 11.31
CA THR A 80 -39.43 -23.48 12.01
C THR A 80 -40.10 -24.85 11.98
N PHE A 81 -40.11 -25.51 10.82
CA PHE A 81 -40.71 -26.83 10.68
C PHE A 81 -39.85 -27.93 11.27
N ARG A 82 -38.51 -27.83 11.19
CA ARG A 82 -37.57 -28.69 11.92
C ARG A 82 -37.86 -28.71 13.42
N LYS A 83 -38.05 -27.53 14.05
CA LYS A 83 -38.49 -27.42 15.45
C LYS A 83 -39.88 -28.00 15.69
N THR A 84 -40.80 -27.82 14.73
CA THR A 84 -42.16 -28.36 14.82
C THR A 84 -42.14 -29.88 14.88
N VAL A 85 -41.41 -30.55 13.98
CA VAL A 85 -41.34 -32.02 13.96
C VAL A 85 -40.53 -32.55 15.15
N GLN A 86 -39.48 -31.84 15.57
CA GLN A 86 -38.70 -32.18 16.76
C GLN A 86 -39.53 -32.12 18.04
N ALA A 87 -40.42 -31.14 18.18
CA ALA A 87 -41.35 -31.06 19.31
C ALA A 87 -42.35 -32.25 19.36
N ALA A 88 -42.59 -32.91 18.23
CA ALA A 88 -43.38 -34.14 18.17
C ALA A 88 -42.56 -35.43 18.44
N GLY A 89 -41.24 -35.31 18.64
CA GLY A 89 -40.33 -36.43 18.87
C GLY A 89 -39.68 -37.00 17.60
N LEU A 90 -39.86 -36.35 16.43
CA LEU A 90 -39.22 -36.78 15.19
C LEU A 90 -37.84 -36.13 15.02
N ASN A 91 -36.86 -36.86 14.48
CA ASN A 91 -35.57 -36.27 14.16
C ASN A 91 -35.75 -35.14 13.11
N LYS A 92 -35.12 -33.98 13.35
CA LYS A 92 -35.33 -32.78 12.51
C LYS A 92 -34.86 -32.93 11.06
N TYR A 93 -33.99 -33.89 10.77
CA TYR A 93 -33.52 -34.21 9.41
C TYR A 93 -34.42 -35.19 8.67
N LEU A 94 -35.54 -35.61 9.28
CA LEU A 94 -36.61 -36.38 8.65
C LEU A 94 -37.73 -35.47 8.11
N PHE A 95 -37.37 -34.22 7.85
CA PHE A 95 -38.22 -33.18 7.29
C PHE A 95 -37.66 -32.73 5.94
N GLU A 96 -38.54 -32.51 4.97
CA GLU A 96 -38.23 -31.98 3.64
C GLU A 96 -39.17 -30.82 3.31
N MET A 97 -38.69 -29.84 2.55
CA MET A 97 -39.49 -28.67 2.16
C MET A 97 -39.50 -28.48 0.64
N ALA A 98 -40.69 -28.49 0.04
CA ALA A 98 -40.87 -28.15 -1.37
C ALA A 98 -41.23 -26.66 -1.50
N ASN A 99 -40.39 -25.90 -2.19
CA ASN A 99 -40.64 -24.48 -2.43
C ASN A 99 -41.60 -24.30 -3.62
N ILE A 100 -42.88 -24.06 -3.33
CA ILE A 100 -43.91 -23.81 -4.34
C ILE A 100 -44.36 -22.35 -4.38
N ARG A 101 -43.69 -21.45 -3.65
CA ARG A 101 -43.98 -20.01 -3.64
C ARG A 101 -42.98 -19.23 -4.47
N GLU A 102 -41.78 -19.01 -3.94
CA GLU A 102 -40.73 -18.24 -4.61
C GLU A 102 -40.29 -18.90 -5.93
N HIS A 103 -40.35 -20.23 -6.04
CA HIS A 103 -39.94 -20.96 -7.25
C HIS A 103 -41.10 -21.28 -8.22
N VAL A 104 -42.35 -21.00 -7.82
CA VAL A 104 -43.54 -21.32 -8.63
C VAL A 104 -44.56 -20.19 -8.58
N SER A 105 -45.36 -20.06 -7.53
CA SER A 105 -46.52 -19.16 -7.55
C SER A 105 -46.21 -17.67 -7.73
N TRP A 106 -45.02 -17.21 -7.37
CA TRP A 106 -44.60 -15.80 -7.51
C TRP A 106 -43.94 -15.46 -8.86
N VAL A 107 -43.62 -16.46 -9.68
CA VAL A 107 -42.85 -16.26 -10.92
C VAL A 107 -43.66 -16.55 -12.19
N THR A 108 -44.93 -16.90 -12.05
CA THR A 108 -45.86 -17.12 -13.16
C THR A 108 -47.28 -16.79 -12.73
N ASP A 109 -48.13 -16.42 -13.69
CA ASP A 109 -49.57 -16.27 -13.52
C ASP A 109 -50.35 -17.46 -14.12
N ASP A 110 -49.67 -18.41 -14.78
CA ASP A 110 -50.27 -19.60 -15.38
C ASP A 110 -50.61 -20.64 -14.30
N ILE A 111 -51.89 -20.72 -13.94
CA ILE A 111 -52.38 -21.57 -12.86
C ILE A 111 -52.19 -23.06 -13.15
N GLU A 112 -52.41 -23.47 -14.40
CA GLU A 112 -52.36 -24.88 -14.79
C GLU A 112 -50.91 -25.38 -14.73
N GLN A 113 -49.99 -24.65 -15.36
CA GLN A 113 -48.56 -25.00 -15.34
C GLN A 113 -47.97 -24.85 -13.95
N ALA A 114 -48.38 -23.85 -13.16
CA ALA A 114 -47.95 -23.70 -11.78
C ALA A 114 -48.42 -24.89 -10.91
N THR A 115 -49.66 -25.35 -11.09
CA THR A 115 -50.22 -26.49 -10.36
C THR A 115 -49.49 -27.79 -10.74
N LEU A 116 -49.23 -28.02 -12.03
CA LEU A 116 -48.44 -29.16 -12.51
C LEU A 116 -47.02 -29.14 -11.91
N LYS A 117 -46.31 -28.01 -12.01
CA LYS A 117 -44.98 -27.86 -11.43
C LYS A 117 -44.99 -28.06 -9.91
N ALA A 118 -46.02 -27.61 -9.22
CA ALA A 118 -46.16 -27.83 -7.78
C ALA A 118 -46.32 -29.32 -7.44
N LYS A 119 -47.10 -30.09 -8.22
CA LYS A 119 -47.21 -31.55 -8.10
C LYS A 119 -45.86 -32.22 -8.27
N ASP A 120 -45.10 -31.82 -9.30
CA ASP A 120 -43.77 -32.38 -9.57
C ASP A 120 -42.81 -32.11 -8.39
N LEU A 121 -42.78 -30.87 -7.88
CA LEU A 121 -41.94 -30.52 -6.72
C LEU A 121 -42.35 -31.26 -5.44
N VAL A 122 -43.65 -31.48 -5.21
CA VAL A 122 -44.12 -32.32 -4.10
C VAL A 122 -43.66 -33.76 -4.27
N ARG A 123 -43.78 -34.32 -5.49
CA ARG A 123 -43.32 -35.68 -5.79
C ARG A 123 -41.81 -35.85 -5.58
N MET A 124 -41.01 -34.89 -6.03
CA MET A 124 -39.56 -34.86 -5.80
C MET A 124 -39.22 -34.79 -4.31
N ALA A 125 -39.94 -33.97 -3.54
CA ALA A 125 -39.73 -33.86 -2.10
C ALA A 125 -40.13 -35.14 -1.36
N VAL A 126 -41.24 -35.78 -1.74
CA VAL A 126 -41.69 -37.06 -1.17
C VAL A 126 -40.69 -38.17 -1.49
N SER A 127 -40.18 -38.25 -2.73
CA SER A 127 -39.19 -39.27 -3.09
C SER A 127 -37.90 -39.11 -2.29
N ARG A 128 -37.38 -37.89 -2.13
CA ARG A 128 -36.23 -37.61 -1.24
C ARG A 128 -36.54 -37.93 0.21
N ALA A 129 -37.70 -37.50 0.72
CA ALA A 129 -38.11 -37.72 2.11
C ALA A 129 -38.13 -39.21 2.50
N SER A 130 -38.51 -40.09 1.56
CA SER A 130 -38.48 -41.54 1.77
C SER A 130 -37.08 -42.10 2.05
N LEU A 131 -36.04 -41.43 1.57
CA LEU A 131 -34.63 -41.81 1.72
C LEU A 131 -33.90 -41.01 2.80
N LEU A 132 -34.56 -40.06 3.47
CA LEU A 132 -33.96 -39.31 4.57
C LEU A 132 -33.67 -40.23 5.75
N GLN A 133 -32.54 -39.96 6.40
CA GLN A 133 -32.07 -40.66 7.59
C GLN A 133 -32.02 -39.68 8.77
N PRO A 134 -32.28 -40.15 10.00
CA PRO A 134 -32.07 -39.31 11.17
C PRO A 134 -30.58 -38.98 11.29
N LEU A 135 -30.27 -37.71 11.57
CA LEU A 135 -28.89 -37.27 11.83
C LEU A 135 -28.78 -36.67 13.22
N ASP A 136 -27.66 -36.93 13.88
CA ASP A 136 -27.34 -36.33 15.17
C ASP A 136 -26.59 -35.01 14.94
N PRO A 137 -27.03 -33.90 15.56
CA PRO A 137 -26.34 -32.64 15.42
C PRO A 137 -24.96 -32.70 16.08
N ASN A 138 -23.99 -32.00 15.46
CA ASN A 138 -22.68 -31.83 16.07
C ASN A 138 -22.76 -30.71 17.12
N ILE A 139 -22.46 -31.04 18.37
CA ILE A 139 -22.42 -30.05 19.46
C ILE A 139 -20.98 -29.59 19.66
N VAL A 140 -20.75 -28.28 19.54
CA VAL A 140 -19.42 -27.67 19.76
C VAL A 140 -19.48 -26.68 20.92
N SER A 141 -18.38 -26.54 21.64
CA SER A 141 -18.23 -25.51 22.67
C SER A 141 -17.96 -24.15 22.02
N GLY A 142 -18.68 -23.11 22.43
CA GLY A 142 -18.41 -21.74 22.02
C GLY A 142 -17.30 -21.10 22.85
N PHE A 143 -16.32 -20.49 22.19
CA PHE A 143 -15.28 -19.70 22.85
C PHE A 143 -15.88 -18.37 23.35
N PRO A 144 -15.66 -17.98 24.61
CA PRO A 144 -16.39 -16.90 25.26
C PRO A 144 -15.81 -15.50 24.95
N LYS A 145 -15.44 -15.25 23.69
CA LYS A 145 -14.86 -13.98 23.23
C LYS A 145 -15.53 -13.56 21.93
N ALA A 146 -15.78 -12.27 21.74
CA ALA A 146 -16.33 -11.73 20.50
C ALA A 146 -15.30 -10.86 19.76
N LEU A 147 -15.43 -10.77 18.45
CA LEU A 147 -14.71 -9.80 17.61
C LEU A 147 -15.70 -8.79 17.03
N VAL A 148 -15.38 -7.51 17.12
CA VAL A 148 -16.07 -6.42 16.44
C VAL A 148 -15.10 -5.77 15.44
N ILE A 149 -15.49 -5.71 14.17
CA ILE A 149 -14.68 -5.14 13.08
C ILE A 149 -15.27 -3.78 12.70
N GLY A 150 -14.57 -2.70 13.03
CA GLY A 150 -14.97 -1.31 12.81
C GLY A 150 -15.39 -0.61 14.10
N GLY A 151 -14.66 0.43 14.48
CA GLY A 151 -14.84 1.27 15.67
C GLY A 151 -15.67 2.53 15.44
N GLY A 152 -16.60 2.52 14.47
CA GLY A 152 -17.65 3.54 14.38
C GLY A 152 -18.70 3.37 15.49
N ILE A 153 -19.68 4.29 15.55
CA ILE A 153 -20.73 4.25 16.59
C ILE A 153 -21.46 2.89 16.71
N THR A 154 -21.66 2.18 15.59
CA THR A 154 -22.23 0.83 15.59
C THR A 154 -21.35 -0.17 16.34
N GLY A 155 -20.06 -0.22 16.01
CA GLY A 155 -19.13 -1.17 16.62
C GLY A 155 -18.81 -0.82 18.07
N ILE A 156 -18.68 0.48 18.38
CA ILE A 156 -18.61 0.97 19.77
C ILE A 156 -19.81 0.48 20.57
N SER A 157 -21.02 0.65 20.04
CA SER A 157 -22.25 0.22 20.73
C SER A 157 -22.31 -1.30 20.90
N ALA A 158 -21.88 -2.06 19.89
CA ALA A 158 -21.81 -3.52 19.96
C ALA A 158 -20.79 -4.00 20.99
N ALA A 159 -19.59 -3.41 21.00
CA ALA A 159 -18.52 -3.77 21.93
C ALA A 159 -18.91 -3.47 23.38
N LEU A 160 -19.41 -2.27 23.66
CA LEU A 160 -19.92 -1.92 25.00
C LEU A 160 -21.04 -2.87 25.44
N SER A 161 -22.03 -3.13 24.57
CA SER A 161 -23.15 -4.02 24.93
C SER A 161 -22.71 -5.47 25.22
N LEU A 162 -21.65 -5.96 24.56
CA LEU A 162 -21.06 -7.27 24.86
C LEU A 162 -20.28 -7.25 26.17
N ALA A 163 -19.48 -6.20 26.36
CA ALA A 163 -18.59 -6.06 27.49
C ALA A 163 -19.37 -5.83 28.81
N ASP A 164 -20.48 -5.09 28.76
CA ASP A 164 -21.45 -4.92 29.86
C ASP A 164 -22.10 -6.26 30.27
N LEU A 165 -22.09 -7.25 29.38
CA LEU A 165 -22.55 -8.62 29.64
C LEU A 165 -21.43 -9.55 30.10
N GLU A 166 -20.25 -8.99 30.45
CA GLU A 166 -19.02 -9.68 30.85
C GLU A 166 -18.49 -10.65 29.77
N ILE A 167 -18.62 -10.25 28.50
CA ILE A 167 -18.05 -10.98 27.36
C ILE A 167 -16.82 -10.25 26.86
N ASP A 168 -15.68 -10.92 26.92
CA ASP A 168 -14.43 -10.38 26.38
C ASP A 168 -14.59 -10.06 24.89
N THR A 169 -14.21 -8.86 24.51
CA THR A 169 -14.45 -8.35 23.16
C THR A 169 -13.19 -7.72 22.59
N VAL A 170 -12.78 -8.16 21.40
CA VAL A 170 -11.75 -7.49 20.61
C VAL A 170 -12.43 -6.49 19.68
N LEU A 171 -12.09 -5.22 19.78
CA LEU A 171 -12.53 -4.18 18.84
C LEU A 171 -11.37 -3.80 17.93
N VAL A 172 -11.49 -4.11 16.63
CA VAL A 172 -10.49 -3.80 15.62
C VAL A 172 -10.92 -2.57 14.82
N GLU A 173 -10.07 -1.55 14.78
CA GLU A 173 -10.29 -0.31 14.01
C GLU A 173 -9.14 -0.07 13.03
N LYS A 174 -9.50 0.24 11.79
CA LYS A 174 -8.55 0.45 10.68
C LYS A 174 -7.75 1.73 10.87
N GLU A 175 -8.40 2.78 11.33
CA GLU A 175 -7.81 4.09 11.59
C GLU A 175 -7.08 4.09 12.94
N PRO A 176 -6.16 5.04 13.20
CA PRO A 176 -5.47 5.15 14.49
C PRO A 176 -6.40 5.51 15.68
N THR A 177 -7.67 5.85 15.40
CA THR A 177 -8.68 6.21 16.40
C THR A 177 -10.03 5.56 16.08
N ILE A 178 -10.81 5.26 17.12
CA ILE A 178 -12.24 4.96 16.98
C ILE A 178 -13.07 6.24 16.79
N GLY A 179 -14.36 6.08 16.44
CA GLY A 179 -15.36 7.15 16.30
C GLY A 179 -16.06 7.17 14.95
N GLY A 180 -15.35 6.78 13.88
CA GLY A 180 -15.87 6.74 12.51
C GLY A 180 -16.40 8.08 12.00
N VAL A 181 -17.27 8.04 10.99
CA VAL A 181 -17.85 9.26 10.36
C VAL A 181 -18.58 10.15 11.37
N MET A 182 -19.17 9.57 12.42
CA MET A 182 -19.88 10.35 13.45
C MET A 182 -18.95 11.36 14.15
N ALA A 183 -17.66 11.06 14.31
CA ALA A 183 -16.69 11.98 14.91
C ALA A 183 -16.46 13.24 14.06
N GLN A 184 -16.72 13.18 12.75
CA GLN A 184 -16.54 14.31 11.84
C GLN A 184 -17.71 15.30 11.89
N LEU A 185 -18.90 14.86 12.33
CA LEU A 185 -20.13 15.66 12.32
C LEU A 185 -20.09 16.75 13.40
N ASP A 186 -20.71 17.91 13.12
CA ASP A 186 -20.93 18.94 14.14
C ASP A 186 -22.09 18.55 15.07
N LYS A 187 -23.29 18.47 14.48
CA LYS A 187 -24.53 18.10 15.16
C LYS A 187 -25.15 16.84 14.60
N THR A 188 -26.00 16.19 15.39
CA THR A 188 -26.80 15.02 14.96
C THR A 188 -28.28 15.35 14.90
N PHE A 189 -28.96 14.92 13.84
CA PHE A 189 -30.41 14.99 13.75
C PHE A 189 -31.07 13.83 14.53
N PRO A 190 -32.34 13.98 14.97
CA PRO A 190 -33.18 15.18 14.87
C PRO A 190 -32.96 16.17 16.02
N THR A 191 -32.26 15.77 17.08
CA THR A 191 -32.16 16.51 18.35
C THR A 191 -31.29 17.76 18.27
N GLN A 192 -30.38 17.82 17.29
CA GLN A 192 -29.36 18.87 17.15
C GLN A 192 -28.31 18.86 18.26
N ASP A 193 -28.14 17.71 18.93
CA ASP A 193 -27.08 17.51 19.89
C ASP A 193 -25.72 17.55 19.20
N CYS A 194 -24.69 17.97 19.95
CA CYS A 194 -23.32 17.87 19.50
C CYS A 194 -22.92 16.39 19.33
N SER A 195 -22.38 16.03 18.17
CA SER A 195 -21.97 14.65 17.90
C SER A 195 -20.92 14.15 18.90
N ALA A 196 -19.92 14.99 19.19
CA ALA A 196 -18.88 14.68 20.16
C ALA A 196 -19.43 14.50 21.59
N CYS A 197 -20.47 15.25 21.98
CA CYS A 197 -21.07 15.10 23.32
C CYS A 197 -21.72 13.72 23.54
N ILE A 198 -22.13 13.03 22.47
CA ILE A 198 -22.70 11.69 22.53
C ILE A 198 -21.61 10.62 22.31
N LEU A 199 -20.73 10.86 21.34
CA LEU A 199 -19.76 9.86 20.89
C LEU A 199 -18.54 9.77 21.80
N THR A 200 -17.94 10.90 22.20
CA THR A 200 -16.67 10.91 22.94
C THR A 200 -16.77 10.18 24.29
N PRO A 201 -17.84 10.31 25.10
CA PRO A 201 -17.99 9.51 26.30
C PRO A 201 -17.96 8.00 26.01
N LYS A 202 -18.66 7.54 24.97
CA LYS A 202 -18.66 6.13 24.57
C LYS A 202 -17.30 5.65 24.08
N MET A 203 -16.54 6.52 23.42
CA MET A 203 -15.17 6.21 23.01
C MET A 203 -14.27 6.02 24.23
N ALA A 204 -14.37 6.91 25.22
CA ALA A 204 -13.65 6.79 26.49
C ALA A 204 -14.05 5.51 27.24
N ASP A 205 -15.37 5.22 27.34
CA ASP A 205 -15.87 3.99 27.94
C ASP A 205 -15.24 2.76 27.28
N VAL A 206 -15.14 2.72 25.95
CA VAL A 206 -14.50 1.62 25.22
C VAL A 206 -13.02 1.46 25.58
N ALA A 207 -12.27 2.55 25.72
CA ALA A 207 -10.84 2.52 26.04
C ALA A 207 -10.58 2.06 27.48
N ASP A 208 -11.46 2.41 28.42
CA ASP A 208 -11.30 2.12 29.84
C ASP A 208 -11.99 0.80 30.26
N HIS A 209 -12.77 0.16 29.38
CA HIS A 209 -13.53 -1.03 29.74
C HIS A 209 -12.65 -2.28 29.89
N PRO A 210 -12.70 -3.00 31.04
CA PRO A 210 -11.80 -4.13 31.31
C PRO A 210 -11.99 -5.34 30.39
N HIS A 211 -13.20 -5.52 29.85
CA HIS A 211 -13.53 -6.59 28.89
C HIS A 211 -13.36 -6.19 27.42
N ILE A 212 -12.84 -5.00 27.11
CA ILE A 212 -12.60 -4.58 25.72
C ILE A 212 -11.12 -4.45 25.44
N GLN A 213 -10.64 -5.25 24.49
CA GLN A 213 -9.32 -5.11 23.90
C GLN A 213 -9.44 -4.29 22.62
N MET A 214 -9.13 -2.99 22.71
CA MET A 214 -9.14 -2.10 21.56
C MET A 214 -7.81 -2.20 20.78
N ILE A 215 -7.89 -2.48 19.49
CA ILE A 215 -6.75 -2.57 18.58
C ILE A 215 -6.98 -1.60 17.42
N THR A 216 -6.41 -0.40 17.52
CA THR A 216 -6.46 0.62 16.46
C THR A 216 -5.29 0.48 15.47
N ASN A 217 -5.42 1.16 14.32
CA ASN A 217 -4.51 1.08 13.20
C ASN A 217 -4.28 -0.36 12.73
N ALA A 218 -5.36 -1.16 12.71
CA ALA A 218 -5.30 -2.60 12.50
C ALA A 218 -6.40 -3.09 11.56
N GLU A 219 -6.07 -4.11 10.78
CA GLU A 219 -6.98 -4.74 9.83
C GLU A 219 -6.98 -6.25 10.03
N VAL A 220 -8.14 -6.88 9.87
CA VAL A 220 -8.23 -8.35 9.86
C VAL A 220 -7.63 -8.87 8.56
N LYS A 221 -6.60 -9.71 8.69
CA LYS A 221 -5.85 -10.29 7.56
C LYS A 221 -6.44 -11.63 7.12
N ASN A 222 -6.78 -12.48 8.08
CA ASN A 222 -7.30 -13.81 7.81
C ASN A 222 -8.29 -14.24 8.90
N ILE A 223 -9.29 -15.04 8.52
CA ILE A 223 -10.25 -15.65 9.44
C ILE A 223 -10.42 -17.10 9.01
N THR A 224 -10.21 -18.02 9.94
CA THR A 224 -10.44 -19.45 9.74
C THR A 224 -11.29 -20.00 10.89
N GLY A 225 -11.70 -21.27 10.78
CA GLY A 225 -12.55 -21.90 11.77
C GLY A 225 -14.05 -21.71 11.50
N TYR A 226 -14.85 -21.89 12.54
CA TYR A 226 -16.30 -22.06 12.45
C TYR A 226 -16.99 -21.38 13.64
N VAL A 227 -18.32 -21.32 13.61
CA VAL A 227 -19.14 -20.75 14.70
C VAL A 227 -18.68 -21.25 16.07
N GLY A 228 -18.36 -20.32 16.97
CA GLY A 228 -17.85 -20.64 18.31
C GLY A 228 -16.33 -20.82 18.40
N ASN A 229 -15.61 -21.03 17.30
CA ASN A 229 -14.16 -21.25 17.29
C ASN A 229 -13.54 -20.68 16.01
N PHE A 230 -13.53 -19.37 15.88
CA PHE A 230 -12.81 -18.66 14.83
C PHE A 230 -11.40 -18.31 15.28
N ASP A 231 -10.43 -18.61 14.43
CA ASP A 231 -9.05 -18.14 14.58
C ASP A 231 -8.85 -16.96 13.63
N VAL A 232 -8.49 -15.81 14.20
CA VAL A 232 -8.43 -14.52 13.52
C VAL A 232 -7.00 -13.98 13.56
N GLU A 233 -6.46 -13.69 12.39
CA GLU A 233 -5.18 -13.00 12.26
C GLU A 233 -5.43 -11.51 12.03
N ILE A 234 -4.93 -10.66 12.92
CA ILE A 234 -5.07 -9.21 12.89
C ILE A 234 -3.70 -8.60 12.60
N LEU A 235 -3.58 -7.82 11.52
CA LEU A 235 -2.38 -7.08 11.20
C LEU A 235 -2.51 -5.66 11.76
N ARG A 236 -1.77 -5.36 12.83
CA ARG A 236 -1.65 -4.00 13.37
C ARG A 236 -0.50 -3.28 12.69
N LYS A 237 -0.82 -2.22 11.94
CA LYS A 237 0.17 -1.34 11.31
C LYS A 237 0.93 -0.58 12.40
N ALA A 238 2.19 -0.23 12.12
CA ALA A 238 2.99 0.55 13.04
C ALA A 238 2.40 1.96 13.19
N LEU A 239 2.15 2.38 14.42
CA LEU A 239 1.83 3.78 14.76
C LEU A 239 3.08 4.67 14.74
N TYR A 240 4.27 4.05 14.85
CA TYR A 240 5.59 4.69 15.02
C TYR A 240 5.71 5.58 16.25
N ILE A 241 4.66 5.66 17.07
CA ILE A 241 4.61 6.30 18.38
C ILE A 241 4.00 5.29 19.32
N ASP A 242 4.69 5.04 20.42
CA ASP A 242 4.24 4.15 21.49
C ASP A 242 3.12 4.83 22.29
N PRO A 243 1.87 4.32 22.24
CA PRO A 243 0.75 4.93 22.94
C PRO A 243 0.90 4.92 24.46
N GLU A 244 1.71 4.02 25.03
CA GLU A 244 1.91 3.95 26.48
C GLU A 244 2.88 5.02 26.98
N LYS A 245 3.76 5.53 26.11
CA LYS A 245 4.75 6.58 26.44
C LYS A 245 4.31 7.96 25.98
N CYS A 246 3.40 8.05 25.02
CA CYS A 246 2.98 9.33 24.47
C CYS A 246 2.24 10.18 25.52
N THR A 247 2.68 11.41 25.71
CA THR A 247 2.04 12.40 26.61
C THR A 247 1.02 13.27 25.89
N SER A 248 0.84 13.10 24.58
CA SER A 248 -0.05 13.90 23.73
C SER A 248 0.19 15.42 23.79
N CYS A 249 1.45 15.85 23.97
CA CYS A 249 1.83 17.27 24.03
C CYS A 249 1.77 18.00 22.67
N GLY A 250 2.01 17.30 21.57
CA GLY A 250 1.97 17.86 20.21
C GLY A 250 3.28 18.46 19.67
N ASP A 251 4.37 18.44 20.45
CA ASP A 251 5.68 18.99 20.02
C ASP A 251 6.23 18.33 18.75
N CYS A 252 5.94 17.04 18.56
CA CYS A 252 6.28 16.31 17.35
C CYS A 252 5.65 16.94 16.10
N THR A 253 4.38 17.36 16.20
CA THR A 253 3.63 17.99 15.10
C THR A 253 4.13 19.39 14.81
N LEU A 254 4.44 20.18 15.85
CA LEU A 254 4.98 21.53 15.69
C LEU A 254 6.31 21.55 14.92
N ASN A 255 7.15 20.53 15.10
CA ASN A 255 8.45 20.41 14.45
C ASN A 255 8.42 19.67 13.11
N CYS A 256 7.27 19.16 12.68
CA CYS A 256 7.17 18.34 11.50
C CYS A 256 7.05 19.20 10.21
N PRO A 257 7.94 19.02 9.20
CA PRO A 257 7.91 19.83 7.97
C PRO A 257 6.81 19.42 6.98
N SER A 258 6.37 18.16 7.02
CA SER A 258 5.47 17.60 6.00
C SER A 258 4.10 18.28 6.02
N GLU A 259 3.42 18.32 4.87
CA GLU A 259 2.05 18.78 4.73
C GLU A 259 1.28 17.77 3.89
N ILE A 260 0.21 17.23 4.46
CA ILE A 260 -0.55 16.09 3.94
C ILE A 260 -2.02 16.44 3.99
N VAL A 261 -2.79 16.09 2.96
CA VAL A 261 -4.23 16.37 2.90
C VAL A 261 -4.98 15.61 4.02
N SER A 262 -5.73 16.35 4.84
CA SER A 262 -6.48 15.80 5.98
C SER A 262 -7.67 14.98 5.51
N LYS A 263 -7.61 13.66 5.73
CA LYS A 263 -8.74 12.73 5.52
C LYS A 263 -9.87 13.01 6.50
N PHE A 264 -9.55 13.37 7.75
CA PHE A 264 -10.56 13.70 8.76
C PHE A 264 -11.35 14.96 8.41
N ASP A 265 -10.67 15.98 7.87
CA ASP A 265 -11.29 17.22 7.38
C ASP A 265 -11.70 17.17 5.91
N VAL A 266 -11.83 15.97 5.34
CA VAL A 266 -12.32 15.69 3.96
C VAL A 266 -11.68 16.58 2.90
N GLY A 267 -10.36 16.77 3.02
CA GLY A 267 -9.53 17.51 2.06
C GLY A 267 -9.61 19.03 2.14
N LEU A 268 -10.22 19.60 3.20
CA LEU A 268 -10.30 21.06 3.38
C LEU A 268 -9.01 21.67 3.94
N THR A 269 -8.20 20.88 4.62
CA THR A 269 -6.95 21.31 5.27
C THR A 269 -5.86 20.30 5.08
N THR A 270 -4.65 20.68 5.48
CA THR A 270 -3.53 19.78 5.63
C THR A 270 -3.23 19.50 7.11
N HIS A 271 -2.62 18.35 7.39
CA HIS A 271 -1.98 18.03 8.66
C HIS A 271 -0.52 17.68 8.43
N LYS A 272 0.24 17.54 9.52
CA LYS A 272 1.63 17.09 9.49
C LYS A 272 1.69 15.55 9.53
N ALA A 273 2.81 14.94 9.16
CA ALA A 273 2.98 13.49 9.16
C ALA A 273 2.86 12.94 10.57
N THR A 274 3.39 13.63 11.57
CA THR A 274 3.02 13.37 12.96
C THR A 274 1.72 14.12 13.26
N PHE A 275 0.63 13.40 13.49
CA PHE A 275 -0.68 14.00 13.73
C PHE A 275 -1.50 13.21 14.74
N MET A 276 -2.49 13.89 15.30
CA MET A 276 -3.61 13.28 15.99
C MET A 276 -4.84 13.50 15.10
N PRO A 277 -5.64 12.46 14.76
CA PRO A 277 -6.74 12.60 13.79
C PRO A 277 -7.72 13.72 14.13
N PHE A 278 -8.04 13.89 15.41
CA PHE A 278 -8.82 14.99 15.96
C PHE A 278 -8.56 15.11 17.48
N PRO A 279 -8.85 16.26 18.11
CA PRO A 279 -8.45 16.49 19.51
C PRO A 279 -9.03 15.50 20.54
N GLN A 280 -10.19 14.92 20.26
CA GLN A 280 -10.88 13.93 21.11
C GLN A 280 -10.63 12.48 20.66
N ALA A 281 -9.59 12.23 19.87
CA ALA A 281 -9.25 10.89 19.37
C ALA A 281 -9.01 9.91 20.53
N VAL A 282 -9.40 8.66 20.32
CA VAL A 282 -9.22 7.57 21.27
C VAL A 282 -8.61 6.36 20.54
N PRO A 283 -7.41 5.89 20.94
CA PRO A 283 -6.60 6.38 22.06
C PRO A 283 -6.12 7.82 21.85
N GLN A 284 -5.98 8.57 22.95
CA GLN A 284 -5.46 9.94 22.91
C GLN A 284 -3.95 9.91 22.73
N CYS A 285 -3.51 9.68 21.49
CA CYS A 285 -2.11 9.52 21.11
C CYS A 285 -1.88 10.06 19.69
N TYR A 286 -0.68 10.59 19.43
CA TYR A 286 -0.23 10.92 18.09
C TYR A 286 0.19 9.65 17.32
N THR A 287 0.21 9.73 15.99
CA THR A 287 0.76 8.70 15.11
C THR A 287 1.60 9.34 14.02
N ILE A 288 2.43 8.55 13.32
CA ILE A 288 3.14 9.02 12.12
C ILE A 288 2.53 8.40 10.87
N ASP A 289 2.02 9.26 9.99
CA ASP A 289 1.58 8.88 8.64
C ASP A 289 2.81 8.58 7.77
N LYS A 290 2.99 7.30 7.41
CA LYS A 290 4.00 6.85 6.46
C LYS A 290 3.32 6.05 5.36
N LEU A 291 3.30 6.61 4.16
CA LEU A 291 2.78 5.91 2.99
C LEU A 291 3.74 4.82 2.48
N GLY A 292 5.05 5.04 2.66
CA GLY A 292 6.08 4.11 2.16
C GLY A 292 7.49 4.72 2.14
N ILE A 293 8.35 4.18 1.28
CA ILE A 293 9.67 4.78 0.98
C ILE A 293 9.50 5.85 -0.10
N PRO A 294 10.02 7.08 0.08
CA PRO A 294 10.00 8.11 -0.95
C PRO A 294 10.73 7.64 -2.22
N PRO A 295 10.20 7.93 -3.42
CA PRO A 295 10.86 7.54 -4.69
C PRO A 295 12.31 8.02 -4.82
N CYS A 296 12.62 9.21 -4.32
CA CYS A 296 13.98 9.77 -4.34
C CYS A 296 14.96 9.04 -3.40
N ARG A 297 14.47 8.42 -2.32
CA ARG A 297 15.26 7.54 -1.45
C ARG A 297 15.43 6.17 -2.07
N ASP A 298 14.35 5.60 -2.61
CA ASP A 298 14.35 4.31 -3.31
C ASP A 298 15.32 4.30 -4.50
N GLY A 299 15.35 5.39 -5.27
CA GLY A 299 16.29 5.58 -6.37
C GLY A 299 17.73 5.86 -5.94
N CYS A 300 18.01 6.14 -4.66
CA CYS A 300 19.37 6.40 -4.19
C CYS A 300 20.06 5.08 -3.81
N PRO A 301 21.16 4.66 -4.49
CA PRO A 301 21.83 3.40 -4.17
C PRO A 301 22.30 3.29 -2.71
N ALA A 302 22.63 4.42 -2.08
CA ALA A 302 23.07 4.46 -0.68
C ALA A 302 21.91 4.53 0.33
N ASP A 303 20.65 4.57 -0.11
CA ASP A 303 19.43 4.64 0.73
C ASP A 303 19.37 5.92 1.59
N ILE A 304 19.82 7.05 1.05
CA ILE A 304 19.84 8.34 1.77
C ILE A 304 18.41 8.85 1.98
N HIS A 305 18.14 9.44 3.15
CA HIS A 305 16.86 10.06 3.51
C HIS A 305 16.59 11.38 2.76
N VAL A 306 16.45 11.31 1.42
CA VAL A 306 16.40 12.47 0.53
C VAL A 306 15.26 13.43 0.86
N GLN A 307 14.02 12.95 0.93
CA GLN A 307 12.88 13.77 1.33
C GLN A 307 13.13 14.42 2.70
N GLY A 308 13.67 13.68 3.67
CA GLY A 308 13.94 14.17 5.02
C GLY A 308 14.86 15.38 5.05
N TYR A 309 16.01 15.33 4.38
CA TYR A 309 16.95 16.46 4.41
C TYR A 309 16.51 17.62 3.52
N VAL A 310 15.80 17.37 2.41
CA VAL A 310 15.23 18.44 1.59
C VAL A 310 14.21 19.24 2.40
N ASN A 311 13.34 18.55 3.14
CA ASN A 311 12.39 19.19 4.05
C ASN A 311 13.08 20.01 5.16
N LEU A 312 14.23 19.56 5.66
CA LEU A 312 15.01 20.31 6.66
C LEU A 312 15.64 21.58 6.05
N ILE A 313 16.08 21.51 4.79
CA ILE A 313 16.59 22.69 4.05
C ILE A 313 15.47 23.72 3.87
N GLU A 314 14.26 23.30 3.53
CA GLU A 314 13.07 24.18 3.45
C GLU A 314 12.82 24.90 4.78
N MET A 315 13.04 24.23 5.92
CA MET A 315 12.92 24.83 7.26
C MET A 315 14.12 25.69 7.71
N GLY A 316 15.20 25.74 6.94
CA GLY A 316 16.46 26.39 7.34
C GLY A 316 17.29 25.61 8.37
N LYS A 317 16.98 24.33 8.61
CA LYS A 317 17.69 23.44 9.56
C LYS A 317 18.85 22.73 8.88
N TYR A 318 19.86 23.49 8.46
CA TYR A 318 20.94 22.99 7.59
C TYR A 318 21.87 21.98 8.27
N LYS A 319 22.19 22.20 9.55
CA LYS A 319 23.03 21.30 10.33
C LYS A 319 22.38 19.93 10.46
N GLU A 320 21.11 19.91 10.84
CA GLU A 320 20.29 18.72 10.96
C GLU A 320 20.12 17.99 9.62
N ALA A 321 19.94 18.74 8.53
CA ALA A 321 19.87 18.20 7.18
C ALA A 321 21.16 17.46 6.81
N LEU A 322 22.31 18.08 7.08
CA LEU A 322 23.62 17.52 6.77
C LEU A 322 23.96 16.31 7.65
N GLU A 323 23.62 16.35 8.94
CA GLU A 323 23.71 15.20 9.85
C GLU A 323 22.89 14.01 9.34
N LEU A 324 21.65 14.26 8.88
CA LEU A 324 20.78 13.22 8.33
C LEU A 324 21.37 12.59 7.05
N ILE A 325 22.03 13.38 6.18
CA ILE A 325 22.74 12.80 5.02
C ILE A 325 23.90 11.92 5.49
N ARG A 326 24.64 12.36 6.51
CA ARG A 326 25.81 11.66 7.08
C ARG A 326 25.46 10.42 7.89
N GLU A 327 24.18 10.20 8.21
CA GLU A 327 23.73 8.89 8.67
C GLU A 327 24.14 7.80 7.68
N GLU A 328 23.94 8.08 6.39
CA GLU A 328 24.05 7.10 5.31
C GLU A 328 25.23 7.32 4.35
N ASN A 329 25.70 8.56 4.22
CA ASN A 329 26.70 8.95 3.24
C ASN A 329 27.88 9.74 3.87
N PRO A 330 29.11 9.19 3.87
CA PRO A 330 30.30 9.90 4.36
C PRO A 330 30.79 11.05 3.46
N PHE A 331 30.30 11.12 2.22
CA PHE A 331 30.76 12.03 1.19
C PHE A 331 29.63 12.92 0.63
N PRO A 332 28.91 13.68 1.47
CA PRO A 332 27.82 14.53 1.00
C PRO A 332 28.29 15.62 0.04
N SER A 333 29.44 16.27 0.27
CA SER A 333 29.98 17.34 -0.58
C SER A 333 30.36 16.80 -1.96
N ILE A 334 31.12 15.70 -2.01
CA ILE A 334 31.47 15.04 -3.28
C ILE A 334 30.21 14.64 -4.05
N CYS A 335 29.22 14.06 -3.36
CA CYS A 335 27.95 13.71 -3.99
C CYS A 335 27.14 14.94 -4.43
N GLY A 336 27.28 16.08 -3.77
CA GLY A 336 26.69 17.36 -4.19
C GLY A 336 27.30 17.89 -5.48
N LYS A 337 28.57 17.58 -5.75
CA LYS A 337 29.30 18.10 -6.92
C LYS A 337 29.28 17.16 -8.13
N ILE A 338 29.46 15.85 -7.93
CA ILE A 338 29.70 14.90 -9.03
C ILE A 338 28.73 13.70 -9.11
N CYS A 339 27.69 13.65 -8.28
CA CYS A 339 26.71 12.55 -8.35
C CYS A 339 25.89 12.59 -9.66
N VAL A 340 25.53 11.39 -10.13
CA VAL A 340 24.59 11.12 -11.24
C VAL A 340 23.17 11.63 -10.99
N GLY A 341 22.76 11.72 -9.72
CA GLY A 341 21.42 12.20 -9.37
C GLY A 341 20.28 11.21 -9.61
N HIS A 342 20.48 9.89 -9.40
CA HIS A 342 19.37 8.92 -9.47
C HIS A 342 18.15 9.33 -8.62
N CYS A 343 18.37 9.96 -7.47
CA CYS A 343 17.29 10.48 -6.64
C CYS A 343 16.41 11.55 -7.35
N GLU A 344 16.98 12.29 -8.32
CA GLU A 344 16.25 13.24 -9.17
C GLU A 344 15.50 12.52 -10.29
N GLU A 345 16.10 11.50 -10.91
CA GLU A 345 15.47 10.66 -11.93
C GLU A 345 14.18 10.01 -11.43
N TYR A 346 14.19 9.48 -10.20
CA TYR A 346 13.04 8.86 -9.56
C TYR A 346 12.15 9.85 -8.80
N CYS A 347 12.45 11.14 -8.80
CA CYS A 347 11.70 12.11 -8.01
C CYS A 347 10.23 12.18 -8.47
N GLY A 348 9.29 11.97 -7.53
CA GLY A 348 7.85 12.03 -7.83
C GLY A 348 7.37 13.37 -8.40
N ARG A 349 8.14 14.46 -8.23
CA ARG A 349 7.88 15.76 -8.87
C ARG A 349 7.96 15.73 -10.39
N GLY A 350 8.72 14.78 -10.96
CA GLY A 350 8.79 14.57 -12.41
C GLY A 350 7.47 14.16 -13.06
N GLU A 351 6.49 13.68 -12.29
CA GLU A 351 5.12 13.43 -12.78
C GLU A 351 4.29 14.72 -12.93
N VAL A 352 4.73 15.82 -12.32
CA VAL A 352 4.06 17.13 -12.34
C VAL A 352 4.79 18.11 -13.26
N ASP A 353 6.10 18.31 -13.03
CA ASP A 353 6.95 19.18 -13.83
C ASP A 353 8.40 18.66 -13.94
N GLN A 354 9.38 19.38 -13.38
CA GLN A 354 10.78 18.95 -13.34
C GLN A 354 11.15 18.45 -11.94
N PRO A 355 12.02 17.44 -11.80
CA PRO A 355 12.53 16.99 -10.50
C PRO A 355 13.06 18.13 -9.62
N VAL A 356 13.04 17.91 -8.31
CA VAL A 356 13.77 18.76 -7.35
C VAL A 356 15.27 18.63 -7.64
N SER A 357 16.01 19.75 -7.65
CA SER A 357 17.48 19.78 -7.79
C SER A 357 18.19 19.30 -6.52
N ILE A 358 17.96 18.04 -6.17
CA ILE A 358 18.47 17.39 -4.96
C ILE A 358 20.00 17.45 -4.85
N ARG A 359 20.71 17.32 -5.98
CA ARG A 359 22.18 17.41 -6.02
C ARG A 359 22.65 18.82 -5.64
N ALA A 360 21.98 19.84 -6.18
CA ALA A 360 22.28 21.25 -5.91
C ALA A 360 22.03 21.62 -4.44
N LEU A 361 20.90 21.17 -3.88
CA LEU A 361 20.57 21.34 -2.46
C LEU A 361 21.61 20.70 -1.54
N LYS A 362 22.11 19.51 -1.91
CA LYS A 362 23.18 18.83 -1.20
C LYS A 362 24.50 19.61 -1.28
N ASN A 363 24.85 20.16 -2.44
CA ASN A 363 26.05 20.99 -2.61
C ASN A 363 25.99 22.23 -1.70
N PHE A 364 24.86 22.95 -1.73
CA PHE A 364 24.64 24.15 -0.92
C PHE A 364 24.88 23.92 0.58
N ILE A 365 24.25 22.91 1.18
CA ILE A 365 24.39 22.70 2.64
C ILE A 365 25.82 22.30 3.04
N CYS A 366 26.55 21.63 2.15
CA CYS A 366 27.91 21.21 2.41
C CYS A 366 28.87 22.41 2.36
N ASP A 367 28.72 23.26 1.35
CA ASP A 367 29.52 24.47 1.22
C ASP A 367 29.23 25.46 2.36
N LYS A 368 27.96 25.59 2.78
CA LYS A 368 27.57 26.42 3.94
C LYS A 368 28.26 26.00 5.25
N GLU A 369 28.32 24.69 5.55
CA GLU A 369 29.05 24.20 6.74
C GLU A 369 30.54 24.61 6.68
N ARG A 370 31.16 24.48 5.50
CA ARG A 370 32.59 24.80 5.34
C ARG A 370 32.88 26.29 5.53
N GLU A 371 31.98 27.15 5.04
CA GLU A 371 32.04 28.59 5.25
C GLU A 371 31.88 28.94 6.73
N GLU A 372 30.91 28.34 7.43
CA GLU A 372 30.65 28.59 8.86
C GLU A 372 31.77 28.10 9.79
N LEU A 373 32.50 27.05 9.39
CA LEU A 373 33.60 26.47 10.17
C LEU A 373 34.98 27.02 9.80
N ASP A 374 35.08 28.03 8.92
CA ASP A 374 36.36 28.53 8.38
C ASP A 374 37.27 27.39 7.84
N ASN A 375 36.68 26.32 7.30
CA ASN A 375 37.37 25.09 6.89
C ASN A 375 38.13 24.33 8.01
N VAL A 376 37.86 24.61 9.29
CA VAL A 376 38.48 23.92 10.43
C VAL A 376 37.59 22.76 10.89
N LEU A 377 38.07 21.53 10.72
CA LEU A 377 37.33 20.33 11.10
C LEU A 377 37.70 19.88 12.53
N LYS A 378 36.68 19.57 13.34
CA LYS A 378 36.83 18.83 14.60
C LYS A 378 35.72 17.80 14.71
N THR A 379 36.04 16.56 14.36
CA THR A 379 35.15 15.42 14.66
C THR A 379 35.74 14.67 15.85
N GLU A 380 34.92 14.40 16.86
CA GLU A 380 35.34 13.62 18.02
C GLU A 380 35.51 12.14 17.60
N PRO A 381 36.58 11.47 18.05
CA PRO A 381 36.79 10.06 17.76
C PRO A 381 35.71 9.21 18.46
N ILE A 382 35.19 8.22 17.73
CA ILE A 382 34.17 7.32 18.28
C ILE A 382 34.85 6.29 19.20
N PRO A 383 34.32 6.08 20.43
CA PRO A 383 34.81 5.05 21.34
C PRO A 383 34.84 3.67 20.68
N LYS A 384 35.93 2.94 20.90
CA LYS A 384 36.10 1.59 20.33
C LYS A 384 35.50 0.56 21.28
N GLU A 385 34.26 0.17 20.99
CA GLU A 385 33.49 -0.79 21.80
C GLU A 385 33.89 -2.24 21.52
N PHE A 386 34.27 -2.54 20.26
CA PHE A 386 34.61 -3.89 19.83
C PHE A 386 36.11 -4.17 19.89
N LYS A 387 36.47 -5.39 20.29
CA LYS A 387 37.88 -5.84 20.37
C LYS A 387 38.40 -6.24 19.00
N GLU A 388 37.49 -6.70 18.14
CA GLU A 388 37.75 -7.15 16.78
C GLU A 388 38.29 -6.01 15.93
N LYS A 389 39.24 -6.33 15.05
CA LYS A 389 39.86 -5.35 14.14
C LYS A 389 39.52 -5.67 12.70
N VAL A 390 39.28 -4.63 11.90
CA VAL A 390 38.97 -4.76 10.47
C VAL A 390 40.03 -4.06 9.63
N ALA A 391 40.55 -4.76 8.63
CA ALA A 391 41.44 -4.17 7.63
C ALA A 391 40.67 -3.86 6.34
N ILE A 392 40.95 -2.71 5.73
CA ILE A 392 40.37 -2.30 4.46
C ILE A 392 41.51 -2.03 3.49
N ILE A 393 41.42 -2.60 2.28
CA ILE A 393 42.44 -2.48 1.24
C ILE A 393 41.89 -1.59 0.14
N GLY A 394 42.49 -0.42 -0.06
CA GLY A 394 42.06 0.64 -0.95
C GLY A 394 41.34 1.76 -0.19
N ALA A 395 41.82 3.00 -0.34
CA ALA A 395 41.21 4.19 0.25
C ALA A 395 40.40 4.99 -0.78
N GLY A 396 39.72 4.29 -1.70
CA GLY A 396 38.72 4.89 -2.59
C GLY A 396 37.35 5.10 -1.89
N PRO A 397 36.32 5.58 -2.62
CA PRO A 397 35.00 5.85 -2.05
C PRO A 397 34.36 4.65 -1.33
N SER A 398 34.48 3.45 -1.90
CA SER A 398 33.94 2.22 -1.30
C SER A 398 34.70 1.81 -0.02
N GLY A 399 36.03 1.89 -0.04
CA GLY A 399 36.87 1.56 1.11
C GLY A 399 36.68 2.54 2.27
N LEU A 400 36.68 3.84 1.97
CA LEU A 400 36.43 4.88 2.98
C LEU A 400 34.99 4.87 3.50
N SER A 401 34.00 4.53 2.65
CA SER A 401 32.62 4.29 3.10
C SER A 401 32.54 3.09 4.06
N SER A 402 33.24 2.00 3.73
CA SER A 402 33.33 0.84 4.63
C SER A 402 33.95 1.23 5.97
N ALA A 403 35.01 2.05 5.94
CA ALA A 403 35.70 2.53 7.12
C ALA A 403 34.80 3.40 8.01
N TRP A 404 34.05 4.33 7.40
CA TRP A 404 33.08 5.19 8.07
C TRP A 404 32.06 4.37 8.86
N TRP A 405 31.42 3.40 8.21
CA TRP A 405 30.38 2.58 8.81
C TRP A 405 30.89 1.69 9.94
N LEU A 406 32.03 1.03 9.75
CA LEU A 406 32.64 0.21 10.81
C LEU A 406 33.14 1.05 11.98
N ALA A 407 33.71 2.24 11.72
CA ALA A 407 34.12 3.16 12.77
C ALA A 407 32.91 3.65 13.58
N LYS A 408 31.79 3.99 12.93
CA LYS A 408 30.53 4.37 13.61
C LYS A 408 29.95 3.26 14.47
N LYS A 409 30.14 2.01 14.08
CA LYS A 409 29.77 0.83 14.89
C LYS A 409 30.78 0.53 16.01
N GLY A 410 31.85 1.30 16.18
CA GLY A 410 32.82 1.13 17.28
C GLY A 410 33.96 0.14 17.01
N TYR A 411 34.22 -0.24 15.74
CA TYR A 411 35.36 -1.10 15.39
C TYR A 411 36.68 -0.32 15.28
N LYS A 412 37.79 -1.03 15.52
CA LYS A 412 39.14 -0.56 15.15
C LYS A 412 39.39 -0.88 13.68
N VAL A 413 39.54 0.17 12.88
CA VAL A 413 39.65 0.06 11.43
C VAL A 413 40.99 0.62 10.96
N THR A 414 41.69 -0.15 10.13
CA THR A 414 42.91 0.28 9.44
C THR A 414 42.71 0.18 7.93
N VAL A 415 42.92 1.29 7.23
CA VAL A 415 42.84 1.40 5.77
C VAL A 415 44.24 1.43 5.18
N TYR A 416 44.50 0.57 4.19
CA TYR A 416 45.76 0.49 3.46
C TYR A 416 45.58 1.06 2.06
N GLU A 417 46.39 2.05 1.69
CA GLU A 417 46.38 2.71 0.38
C GLU A 417 47.73 2.54 -0.30
N MET A 418 47.72 2.17 -1.57
CA MET A 418 48.93 1.97 -2.36
C MET A 418 49.59 3.30 -2.72
N LYS A 419 48.80 4.34 -2.98
CA LYS A 419 49.29 5.68 -3.33
C LYS A 419 49.60 6.51 -2.08
N ASP A 420 50.09 7.72 -2.29
CA ASP A 420 50.52 8.65 -1.24
C ASP A 420 49.36 9.36 -0.52
N LYS A 421 48.17 9.43 -1.13
CA LYS A 421 46.95 10.03 -0.60
C LYS A 421 45.74 9.11 -0.78
N ALA A 422 44.78 9.24 0.14
CA ALA A 422 43.47 8.61 0.03
C ALA A 422 42.56 9.35 -0.98
N GLY A 423 41.45 8.71 -1.36
CA GLY A 423 40.42 9.26 -2.26
C GLY A 423 40.30 8.52 -3.60
N GLY A 424 41.25 7.65 -3.95
CA GLY A 424 41.21 6.87 -5.19
C GLY A 424 41.08 7.76 -6.44
N LEU A 425 40.20 7.40 -7.38
CA LEU A 425 39.95 8.21 -8.59
C LEU A 425 39.45 9.63 -8.29
N LEU A 426 38.81 9.87 -7.13
CA LEU A 426 38.41 11.24 -6.74
C LEU A 426 39.63 12.16 -6.54
N GLN A 427 40.72 11.59 -6.03
CA GLN A 427 41.97 12.32 -5.77
C GLN A 427 42.81 12.48 -7.04
N TYR A 428 42.87 11.43 -7.86
CA TYR A 428 43.86 11.31 -8.94
C TYR A 428 43.30 11.42 -10.35
N ALA A 429 41.98 11.47 -10.54
CA ALA A 429 41.38 11.46 -11.88
C ALA A 429 40.29 12.54 -12.07
N ILE A 430 39.43 12.78 -11.08
CA ILE A 430 38.40 13.82 -11.20
C ILE A 430 39.07 15.20 -11.12
N PRO A 431 38.91 16.12 -12.10
CA PRO A 431 39.55 17.43 -12.06
C PRO A 431 39.00 18.39 -10.99
N ASP A 432 39.80 19.38 -10.58
CA ASP A 432 39.41 20.40 -9.59
C ASP A 432 38.17 21.21 -9.98
N TYR A 433 37.94 21.45 -11.28
CA TYR A 433 36.76 22.21 -11.71
C TYR A 433 35.42 21.49 -11.44
N ARG A 434 35.47 20.18 -11.15
CA ARG A 434 34.31 19.37 -10.73
C ARG A 434 34.38 19.02 -9.25
N LEU A 435 35.56 18.68 -8.77
CA LEU A 435 35.79 18.29 -7.39
C LEU A 435 37.10 18.90 -6.88
N PRO A 436 37.02 20.07 -6.23
CA PRO A 436 38.18 20.68 -5.57
C PRO A 436 38.81 19.71 -4.56
N LYS A 437 40.13 19.52 -4.62
CA LYS A 437 40.80 18.53 -3.76
C LYS A 437 40.73 18.87 -2.27
N ASP A 438 40.64 20.15 -1.91
CA ASP A 438 40.47 20.58 -0.52
C ASP A 438 39.11 20.13 0.06
N VAL A 439 38.05 20.09 -0.75
CA VAL A 439 36.73 19.53 -0.36
C VAL A 439 36.86 18.03 -0.07
N LEU A 440 37.56 17.31 -0.95
CA LEU A 440 37.78 15.87 -0.81
C LEU A 440 38.62 15.57 0.45
N ASP A 441 39.74 16.26 0.61
CA ASP A 441 40.63 16.11 1.77
C ASP A 441 39.88 16.41 3.08
N TYR A 442 38.99 17.41 3.09
CA TYR A 442 38.12 17.74 4.22
C TYR A 442 37.18 16.58 4.62
N GLU A 443 36.50 15.95 3.66
CA GLU A 443 35.62 14.80 3.96
C GLU A 443 36.39 13.53 4.33
N ILE A 444 37.56 13.30 3.71
CA ILE A 444 38.44 12.19 4.10
C ILE A 444 38.91 12.38 5.54
N GLN A 445 39.36 13.59 5.90
CA GLN A 445 39.85 13.87 7.26
C GLN A 445 38.76 13.60 8.31
N ARG A 446 37.49 13.93 8.00
CA ARG A 446 36.36 13.60 8.88
C ARG A 446 36.22 12.10 9.16
N ILE A 447 36.48 11.25 8.18
CA ILE A 447 36.46 9.79 8.35
C ILE A 447 37.64 9.35 9.24
N LEU A 448 38.82 9.92 9.03
CA LEU A 448 40.02 9.62 9.82
C LEU A 448 39.85 10.03 11.29
N ASP A 449 39.24 11.18 11.53
CA ASP A 449 38.97 11.72 12.87
C ASP A 449 38.07 10.81 13.72
N LEU A 450 37.27 9.91 13.11
CA LEU A 450 36.53 8.85 13.84
C LEU A 450 37.46 7.78 14.47
N GLY A 451 38.77 7.95 14.35
CA GLY A 451 39.78 6.99 14.80
C GLY A 451 40.03 5.87 13.80
N VAL A 452 39.94 6.17 12.50
CA VAL A 452 40.37 5.28 11.41
C VAL A 452 41.85 5.50 11.14
N GLU A 453 42.64 4.43 11.16
CA GLU A 453 44.08 4.49 10.86
C GLU A 453 44.30 4.36 9.35
N LEU A 454 44.94 5.35 8.72
CA LEU A 454 45.30 5.29 7.29
C LEU A 454 46.79 5.03 7.10
N LYS A 455 47.15 4.05 6.26
CA LYS A 455 48.52 3.72 5.86
C LYS A 455 48.69 3.85 4.35
N THR A 456 49.37 4.89 3.92
CA THR A 456 49.65 5.17 2.50
C THR A 456 50.97 4.55 2.04
N GLY A 457 51.18 4.42 0.73
CA GLY A 457 52.38 3.80 0.15
C GLY A 457 52.48 2.28 0.37
N VAL A 458 51.39 1.61 0.75
CA VAL A 458 51.35 0.18 1.06
C VAL A 458 50.63 -0.59 -0.04
N ARG A 459 51.39 -1.34 -0.86
CA ARG A 459 50.82 -2.27 -1.84
C ARG A 459 50.77 -3.68 -1.29
N VAL A 460 49.57 -4.26 -1.30
CA VAL A 460 49.36 -5.63 -0.82
C VAL A 460 50.17 -6.62 -1.63
N GLY A 461 50.94 -7.47 -0.92
CA GLY A 461 51.76 -8.52 -1.53
C GLY A 461 53.15 -8.09 -1.98
N GLN A 462 53.45 -6.78 -2.03
CA GLN A 462 54.78 -6.25 -2.36
C GLN A 462 55.47 -5.61 -1.16
N ASN A 463 54.70 -5.03 -0.23
CA ASN A 463 55.23 -4.49 1.02
C ASN A 463 55.20 -5.54 2.13
N ALA A 464 56.23 -5.54 3.02
CA ALA A 464 56.27 -6.41 4.21
C ALA A 464 55.16 -6.11 5.23
N ASP A 465 54.48 -4.97 5.09
CA ASP A 465 53.39 -4.54 5.97
C ASP A 465 52.10 -5.33 5.78
N ILE A 466 51.85 -5.89 4.60
CA ILE A 466 50.68 -6.72 4.28
C ILE A 466 50.95 -7.61 3.04
N THR A 467 50.92 -8.93 3.23
CA THR A 467 51.30 -9.95 2.22
C THR A 467 50.09 -10.73 1.70
N PHE A 468 50.24 -11.46 0.59
CA PHE A 468 49.20 -12.37 0.07
C PHE A 468 48.87 -13.52 1.03
N ASP A 469 49.86 -13.99 1.79
CA ASP A 469 49.66 -15.00 2.82
C ASP A 469 48.84 -14.46 4.01
N ASP A 470 48.88 -13.14 4.25
CA ASP A 470 47.99 -12.44 5.16
C ASP A 470 46.55 -12.34 4.63
N LEU A 471 46.27 -12.67 3.36
CA LEU A 471 44.90 -12.79 2.86
C LEU A 471 44.40 -14.24 2.85
N LYS A 472 45.28 -15.22 2.60
CA LYS A 472 44.89 -16.62 2.34
C LYS A 472 44.80 -17.54 3.56
N LYS A 473 45.56 -17.30 4.64
CA LYS A 473 45.69 -18.24 5.77
C LYS A 473 45.07 -17.69 7.06
N ARG A 474 44.09 -18.43 7.63
CA ARG A 474 43.51 -18.20 8.98
C ARG A 474 44.55 -17.95 10.09
N GLY A 475 45.77 -18.46 9.94
CA GLY A 475 46.84 -18.40 10.96
C GLY A 475 47.71 -17.13 10.95
N LEU A 476 47.70 -16.30 9.90
CA LEU A 476 48.61 -15.14 9.75
C LEU A 476 47.91 -13.78 9.86
N LEU A 477 46.63 -13.66 9.48
CA LEU A 477 45.76 -12.54 9.87
C LEU A 477 45.72 -12.35 11.40
N ARG A 478 45.80 -13.45 12.16
CA ARG A 478 45.96 -13.45 13.62
C ARG A 478 47.30 -12.88 14.11
N ARG A 479 48.39 -12.94 13.31
CA ARG A 479 49.70 -12.37 13.71
C ARG A 479 49.68 -10.84 13.73
N LYS A 480 48.89 -10.20 12.86
CA LYS A 480 48.61 -8.74 12.93
C LYS A 480 47.29 -8.40 13.66
N GLY A 481 46.42 -9.40 13.83
CA GLY A 481 45.25 -9.39 14.69
C GLY A 481 43.98 -8.81 14.06
N TYR A 482 43.73 -9.05 12.76
CA TYR A 482 42.47 -8.66 12.09
C TYR A 482 41.49 -9.85 12.00
N ASP A 483 40.21 -9.56 12.21
CA ASP A 483 39.12 -10.52 12.26
C ASP A 483 38.26 -10.52 10.98
N ALA A 484 38.30 -9.43 10.21
CA ALA A 484 37.69 -9.31 8.88
C ALA A 484 38.54 -8.41 7.95
N VAL A 485 38.43 -8.64 6.65
CA VAL A 485 39.12 -7.86 5.60
C VAL A 485 38.12 -7.42 4.53
N ILE A 486 38.18 -6.17 4.11
CA ILE A 486 37.40 -5.64 2.99
C ILE A 486 38.35 -5.21 1.86
N ILE A 487 38.16 -5.74 0.66
CA ILE A 487 38.92 -5.40 -0.55
C ILE A 487 38.11 -4.40 -1.37
N ALA A 488 38.67 -3.20 -1.56
CA ALA A 488 38.02 -2.02 -2.13
C ALA A 488 38.97 -1.19 -3.03
N THR A 489 39.84 -1.86 -3.79
CA THR A 489 40.93 -1.21 -4.53
C THR A 489 40.51 -0.48 -5.80
N GLY A 490 39.36 -0.84 -6.38
CA GLY A 490 38.86 -0.26 -7.63
C GLY A 490 39.85 -0.39 -8.79
N ALA A 491 39.68 0.49 -9.79
CA ALA A 491 40.51 0.51 -10.98
C ALA A 491 41.91 1.08 -10.71
N VAL A 492 42.90 0.45 -11.33
CA VAL A 492 44.33 0.78 -11.15
C VAL A 492 45.00 1.30 -12.41
N GLY A 493 44.36 1.17 -13.58
CA GLY A 493 44.94 1.51 -14.87
C GLY A 493 43.91 1.64 -16.00
N SER A 494 44.39 2.03 -17.19
CA SER A 494 43.56 2.24 -18.39
C SER A 494 43.74 1.10 -19.40
N TYR A 495 42.73 0.81 -20.21
CA TYR A 495 42.89 -0.11 -21.34
C TYR A 495 43.69 0.55 -22.48
N GLU A 496 44.49 -0.27 -23.16
CA GLU A 496 45.16 0.07 -24.43
C GLU A 496 44.21 -0.20 -25.61
N LEU A 497 44.34 0.59 -26.68
CA LEU A 497 43.60 0.42 -27.94
C LEU A 497 44.12 -0.77 -28.75
N PHE A 498 45.38 -1.17 -28.54
CA PHE A 498 46.10 -2.19 -29.29
C PHE A 498 46.17 -1.86 -30.79
N VAL A 499 46.43 -0.59 -31.12
CA VAL A 499 46.60 -0.09 -32.50
C VAL A 499 48.04 0.33 -32.75
N GLU A 500 48.47 0.30 -34.01
CA GLU A 500 49.86 0.66 -34.37
C GLU A 500 50.19 2.11 -33.99
N GLY A 501 51.36 2.33 -33.37
CA GLY A 501 51.86 3.66 -32.99
C GLY A 501 51.35 4.18 -31.64
N GLU A 502 50.68 3.35 -30.84
CA GLU A 502 50.21 3.71 -29.49
C GLU A 502 51.38 4.00 -28.51
N GLU A 503 52.59 3.52 -28.81
CA GLU A 503 53.83 3.79 -28.08
C GLU A 503 54.48 5.15 -28.39
N LEU A 504 53.95 5.91 -29.36
CA LEU A 504 54.50 7.19 -29.78
C LEU A 504 54.44 8.25 -28.69
N LYS A 505 55.50 9.05 -28.56
CA LYS A 505 55.52 10.19 -27.64
C LYS A 505 54.47 11.22 -28.09
N GLY A 506 53.41 11.36 -27.32
CA GLY A 506 52.24 12.18 -27.64
C GLY A 506 50.92 11.43 -27.53
N VAL A 507 50.95 10.09 -27.52
CA VAL A 507 49.81 9.23 -27.18
C VAL A 507 49.93 8.82 -25.71
N VAL A 508 48.95 9.19 -24.88
CA VAL A 508 49.01 8.99 -23.42
C VAL A 508 47.66 8.49 -22.90
N PRO A 509 47.62 7.59 -21.91
CA PRO A 509 46.37 7.26 -21.22
C PRO A 509 45.73 8.50 -20.59
N GLY A 510 44.42 8.66 -20.78
CA GLY A 510 43.67 9.84 -20.31
C GLY A 510 43.71 10.01 -18.79
N LEU A 511 43.67 8.90 -18.03
CA LEU A 511 43.81 8.95 -16.57
C LEU A 511 45.17 9.46 -16.11
N ASP A 512 46.25 9.09 -16.81
CA ASP A 512 47.60 9.55 -16.46
C ASP A 512 47.77 11.04 -16.74
N PHE A 513 47.17 11.53 -17.83
CA PHE A 513 47.09 12.96 -18.11
C PHE A 513 46.33 13.71 -17.00
N LEU A 514 45.13 13.26 -16.63
CA LEU A 514 44.35 13.90 -15.56
C LEU A 514 45.10 13.88 -14.23
N LYS A 515 45.77 12.77 -13.91
CA LYS A 515 46.61 12.64 -12.72
C LYS A 515 47.74 13.67 -12.73
N ASP A 516 48.47 13.79 -13.83
CA ASP A 516 49.59 14.74 -13.93
C ASP A 516 49.11 16.20 -13.89
N VAL A 517 47.89 16.49 -14.32
CA VAL A 517 47.26 17.81 -14.13
C VAL A 517 46.88 18.04 -12.66
N CYS A 518 46.25 17.06 -11.99
CA CYS A 518 45.91 17.13 -10.57
C CYS A 518 47.17 17.29 -9.69
N ASP A 519 48.25 16.59 -10.05
CA ASP A 519 49.57 16.71 -9.40
C ASP A 519 50.31 18.01 -9.77
N LYS A 520 49.70 18.87 -10.62
CA LYS A 520 50.28 20.12 -11.14
C LYS A 520 51.60 19.95 -11.90
N LYS A 521 51.86 18.77 -12.45
CA LYS A 521 53.00 18.52 -13.35
C LYS A 521 52.75 19.09 -14.74
N ILE A 522 51.50 19.15 -15.18
CA ILE A 522 51.08 19.78 -16.42
C ILE A 522 50.20 20.98 -16.09
N THR A 523 50.69 22.19 -16.38
CA THR A 523 49.98 23.45 -16.11
C THR A 523 49.66 24.29 -17.35
N LYS A 524 50.19 23.88 -18.52
CA LYS A 524 49.89 24.48 -19.83
C LYS A 524 49.96 23.39 -20.91
N LEU A 525 49.10 23.49 -21.90
CA LEU A 525 49.08 22.61 -23.07
C LEU A 525 48.93 23.47 -24.33
N LYS A 526 49.63 23.12 -25.42
CA LYS A 526 49.55 23.80 -26.72
C LYS A 526 49.39 22.74 -27.82
N GLY A 527 48.95 23.16 -29.00
CA GLY A 527 48.74 22.26 -30.14
C GLY A 527 47.33 21.70 -30.23
N LYS A 528 47.12 20.85 -31.24
CA LYS A 528 45.87 20.12 -31.51
C LYS A 528 45.80 18.84 -30.67
N VAL A 529 44.73 18.69 -29.91
CA VAL A 529 44.51 17.55 -28.99
C VAL A 529 43.35 16.68 -29.48
N GLY A 530 43.61 15.38 -29.63
CA GLY A 530 42.58 14.36 -29.81
C GLY A 530 42.27 13.65 -28.49
N VAL A 531 41.01 13.34 -28.22
CA VAL A 531 40.61 12.56 -27.04
C VAL A 531 39.74 11.40 -27.46
N ILE A 532 40.17 10.17 -27.22
CA ILE A 532 39.46 8.97 -27.67
C ILE A 532 38.60 8.43 -26.54
N GLY A 533 37.28 8.39 -26.74
CA GLY A 533 36.31 7.89 -25.75
C GLY A 533 35.07 8.78 -25.66
N GLY A 534 34.02 8.29 -25.00
CA GLY A 534 32.76 9.02 -24.84
C GLY A 534 32.22 9.08 -23.40
N GLY A 535 32.96 8.52 -22.44
CA GLY A 535 32.59 8.52 -21.02
C GLY A 535 33.07 9.78 -20.27
N ASN A 536 32.73 9.88 -18.99
CA ASN A 536 33.06 11.05 -18.15
C ASN A 536 34.57 11.37 -18.15
N THR A 537 35.44 10.36 -18.08
CA THR A 537 36.89 10.57 -18.17
C THR A 537 37.31 11.24 -19.49
N ALA A 538 36.71 10.88 -20.62
CA ALA A 538 37.04 11.48 -21.91
C ALA A 538 36.59 12.96 -21.96
N ILE A 539 35.43 13.28 -21.40
CA ILE A 539 34.97 14.66 -21.28
C ILE A 539 35.89 15.47 -20.37
N ASP A 540 36.28 14.91 -19.22
CA ASP A 540 37.19 15.56 -18.28
C ASP A 540 38.55 15.87 -18.93
N VAL A 541 39.14 14.89 -19.63
CA VAL A 541 40.37 15.08 -20.40
C VAL A 541 40.23 16.21 -21.41
N ALA A 542 39.12 16.23 -22.18
CA ALA A 542 38.91 17.23 -23.23
C ALA A 542 38.75 18.65 -22.65
N ARG A 543 37.96 18.81 -21.58
CA ARG A 543 37.75 20.08 -20.89
C ARG A 543 39.03 20.60 -20.25
N VAL A 544 39.76 19.75 -19.52
CA VAL A 544 41.07 20.11 -18.95
C VAL A 544 42.04 20.53 -20.05
N ALA A 545 42.19 19.75 -21.13
CA ALA A 545 43.08 20.08 -22.22
C ALA A 545 42.76 21.45 -22.84
N LYS A 546 41.46 21.74 -23.05
CA LYS A 546 41.03 23.03 -23.60
C LYS A 546 41.37 24.19 -22.68
N ARG A 547 41.10 24.06 -21.37
CA ARG A 547 41.35 25.10 -20.36
C ARG A 547 42.83 25.30 -20.02
N LEU A 548 43.69 24.31 -20.27
CA LEU A 548 45.15 24.46 -20.17
C LEU A 548 45.77 25.24 -21.34
N GLY A 549 44.97 25.59 -22.36
CA GLY A 549 45.37 26.44 -23.48
C GLY A 549 45.58 25.71 -24.81
N ALA A 550 45.08 24.47 -24.98
CA ALA A 550 45.14 23.80 -26.26
C ALA A 550 44.42 24.59 -27.36
N ASP A 551 45.07 24.69 -28.52
CA ASP A 551 44.58 25.50 -29.65
C ASP A 551 43.25 24.93 -30.15
N GLU A 552 43.19 23.60 -30.30
CA GLU A 552 42.00 22.85 -30.70
C GLU A 552 41.91 21.54 -29.92
N VAL A 553 40.70 21.17 -29.51
CA VAL A 553 40.42 19.89 -28.86
C VAL A 553 39.27 19.20 -29.59
N LYS A 554 39.48 17.94 -29.98
CA LYS A 554 38.48 17.12 -30.65
C LYS A 554 38.31 15.79 -29.92
N LEU A 555 37.08 15.50 -29.52
CA LEU A 555 36.71 14.24 -28.88
C LEU A 555 36.23 13.24 -29.93
N LEU A 556 36.92 12.11 -30.03
CA LEU A 556 36.70 11.05 -31.02
C LEU A 556 35.92 9.90 -30.36
N TYR A 557 34.68 9.69 -30.78
CA TYR A 557 33.82 8.65 -30.23
C TYR A 557 33.21 7.79 -31.34
N ARG A 558 33.32 6.47 -31.21
CA ARG A 558 32.88 5.49 -32.22
C ARG A 558 31.36 5.36 -32.39
N ARG A 559 30.55 6.06 -31.60
CA ARG A 559 29.07 6.09 -31.75
C ARG A 559 28.57 7.54 -31.85
N SER A 560 27.27 7.73 -31.98
CA SER A 560 26.66 9.07 -31.95
C SER A 560 26.64 9.68 -30.54
N ARG A 561 26.31 10.98 -30.47
CA ARG A 561 26.21 11.76 -29.23
C ARG A 561 25.20 11.16 -28.24
N LEU A 562 24.09 10.61 -28.72
CA LEU A 562 23.04 10.02 -27.88
C LEU A 562 23.52 8.79 -27.11
N GLU A 563 24.53 8.10 -27.62
CA GLU A 563 25.12 6.90 -27.02
C GLU A 563 26.38 7.18 -26.22
N MET A 564 26.74 8.45 -25.98
CA MET A 564 27.85 8.81 -25.11
C MET A 564 27.51 8.47 -23.65
N PRO A 565 28.33 7.69 -22.92
CA PRO A 565 28.07 7.37 -21.52
C PRO A 565 28.28 8.53 -20.55
N ALA A 566 28.90 9.63 -20.97
CA ALA A 566 29.12 10.80 -20.11
C ALA A 566 27.81 11.52 -19.76
N TYR A 567 27.80 12.25 -18.65
CA TYR A 567 26.62 13.01 -18.23
C TYR A 567 26.31 14.12 -19.25
N GLN A 568 25.02 14.28 -19.57
CA GLN A 568 24.58 15.20 -20.63
C GLN A 568 25.05 16.64 -20.37
N GLU A 569 24.96 17.10 -19.12
CA GLU A 569 25.40 18.45 -18.72
C GLU A 569 26.91 18.66 -18.94
N GLU A 570 27.72 17.62 -18.74
CA GLU A 570 29.17 17.68 -18.95
C GLU A 570 29.53 17.70 -20.45
N ILE A 571 28.77 16.99 -21.27
CA ILE A 571 28.88 17.03 -22.73
C ILE A 571 28.52 18.44 -23.24
N ASP A 572 27.42 19.01 -22.73
CA ASP A 572 26.94 20.33 -23.14
C ASP A 572 27.95 21.42 -22.76
N ASP A 573 28.46 21.38 -21.53
CA ASP A 573 29.52 22.30 -21.09
C ASP A 573 30.80 22.17 -21.92
N ALA A 574 31.19 20.95 -22.32
CA ALA A 574 32.36 20.74 -23.16
C ALA A 574 32.19 21.42 -24.54
N VAL A 575 30.99 21.31 -25.12
CA VAL A 575 30.66 21.99 -26.38
C VAL A 575 30.63 23.51 -26.21
N GLU A 576 30.08 24.02 -25.12
CA GLU A 576 30.11 25.46 -24.78
C GLU A 576 31.54 26.01 -24.67
N GLU A 577 32.49 25.21 -24.16
CA GLU A 577 33.92 25.55 -24.07
C GLU A 577 34.66 25.45 -25.42
N GLY A 578 33.95 25.08 -26.50
CA GLY A 578 34.48 25.03 -27.87
C GLY A 578 35.17 23.72 -28.23
N ILE A 579 34.89 22.62 -27.52
CA ILE A 579 35.39 21.28 -27.85
C ILE A 579 34.58 20.70 -29.02
N LYS A 580 35.27 20.19 -30.04
CA LYS A 580 34.63 19.59 -31.21
C LYS A 580 34.31 18.11 -30.95
N LEU A 581 33.06 17.71 -31.20
CA LEU A 581 32.66 16.30 -31.10
C LEU A 581 32.83 15.59 -32.46
N GLY A 582 33.86 14.75 -32.57
CA GLY A 582 34.07 13.79 -33.65
C GLY A 582 33.33 12.46 -33.36
N VAL A 583 32.01 12.49 -33.44
CA VAL A 583 31.17 11.29 -33.26
C VAL A 583 31.24 10.37 -34.48
N GLN A 584 30.83 9.11 -34.28
CA GLN A 584 30.90 8.06 -35.29
C GLN A 584 32.29 7.94 -35.95
N THR A 585 33.34 8.17 -35.17
CA THR A 585 34.73 8.15 -35.63
C THR A 585 35.55 7.24 -34.73
N GLN A 586 36.35 6.37 -35.31
CA GLN A 586 37.27 5.48 -34.60
C GLN A 586 38.68 5.63 -35.18
N ILE A 587 39.70 5.41 -34.35
CA ILE A 587 41.09 5.41 -34.80
C ILE A 587 41.49 4.02 -35.33
N SER A 588 42.24 3.98 -36.43
CA SER A 588 42.87 2.76 -36.95
C SER A 588 44.36 2.69 -36.61
N LYS A 589 45.07 3.82 -36.68
CA LYS A 589 46.52 3.90 -36.48
C LYS A 589 46.98 5.30 -36.05
N PHE A 590 48.03 5.36 -35.26
CA PHE A 590 48.76 6.60 -34.93
C PHE A 590 49.95 6.78 -35.87
N ILE A 591 50.15 8.01 -36.36
CA ILE A 591 51.20 8.36 -37.32
C ILE A 591 52.25 9.23 -36.64
N GLY A 592 53.50 8.79 -36.66
CA GLY A 592 54.61 9.46 -35.99
C GLY A 592 55.77 9.83 -36.90
N LYS A 593 56.49 10.91 -36.54
CA LYS A 593 57.76 11.32 -37.15
C LYS A 593 58.81 11.49 -36.05
N ASN A 594 59.97 10.82 -36.18
CA ASN A 594 61.04 10.81 -35.17
C ASN A 594 60.56 10.34 -33.77
N GLY A 595 59.65 9.36 -33.72
CA GLY A 595 59.10 8.81 -32.48
C GLY A 595 58.10 9.72 -31.74
N LYS A 596 57.67 10.82 -32.36
CA LYS A 596 56.61 11.71 -31.85
C LYS A 596 55.37 11.64 -32.72
N LEU A 597 54.19 11.72 -32.11
CA LEU A 597 52.92 11.83 -32.80
C LEU A 597 52.88 13.09 -33.69
N VAL A 598 52.36 12.94 -34.92
CA VAL A 598 52.08 14.07 -35.83
C VAL A 598 50.67 14.04 -36.41
N ALA A 599 50.07 12.85 -36.54
CA ALA A 599 48.71 12.67 -37.04
C ALA A 599 48.12 11.32 -36.56
N ALA A 600 46.83 11.13 -36.78
CA ALA A 600 46.15 9.85 -36.63
C ALA A 600 45.33 9.52 -37.89
N GLU A 601 45.30 8.24 -38.25
CA GLU A 601 44.41 7.71 -39.27
C GLU A 601 43.06 7.37 -38.61
N LEU A 602 42.00 7.99 -39.13
CA LEU A 602 40.63 7.88 -38.61
C LEU A 602 39.73 7.18 -39.62
N LEU A 603 38.78 6.42 -39.09
CA LEU A 603 37.75 5.69 -39.82
C LEU A 603 36.37 6.21 -39.42
N LYS A 604 35.47 6.35 -40.39
CA LYS A 604 34.05 6.55 -40.10
C LYS A 604 33.43 5.24 -39.63
N THR A 605 32.45 5.35 -38.73
CA THR A 605 31.69 4.20 -38.21
C THR A 605 30.20 4.40 -38.45
N LYS A 606 29.48 3.29 -38.65
CA LYS A 606 28.02 3.24 -38.69
C LYS A 606 27.52 2.39 -37.53
N LEU A 607 26.30 2.67 -37.06
CA LEU A 607 25.67 1.92 -35.99
C LEU A 607 24.76 0.83 -36.56
N GLU A 608 24.85 -0.37 -36.01
CA GLU A 608 23.87 -1.44 -36.22
C GLU A 608 22.69 -1.32 -35.23
N ASP A 609 21.69 -2.18 -35.42
CA ASP A 609 20.61 -2.37 -34.47
C ASP A 609 21.16 -2.74 -33.07
N PRO A 610 20.47 -2.31 -31.99
CA PRO A 610 20.90 -2.58 -30.63
C PRO A 610 20.96 -4.09 -30.36
N GLY A 611 22.02 -4.54 -29.69
CA GLY A 611 22.18 -5.92 -29.26
C GLY A 611 21.34 -6.26 -28.02
N HIS A 612 21.57 -7.44 -27.45
CA HIS A 612 20.90 -7.92 -26.23
C HIS A 612 21.17 -7.06 -24.98
N ASP A 613 22.22 -6.24 -25.01
CA ASP A 613 22.60 -5.25 -23.98
C ASP A 613 21.97 -3.87 -24.21
N GLY A 614 21.12 -3.73 -25.25
CA GLY A 614 20.47 -2.48 -25.64
C GLY A 614 21.40 -1.45 -26.30
N ARG A 615 22.72 -1.71 -26.39
CA ARG A 615 23.68 -0.78 -26.98
C ARG A 615 23.88 -1.09 -28.46
N ARG A 616 23.87 -0.05 -29.29
CA ARG A 616 24.18 -0.19 -30.72
C ARG A 616 25.65 -0.49 -30.95
N LYS A 617 25.95 -1.48 -31.79
CA LYS A 617 27.32 -1.83 -32.15
C LYS A 617 27.83 -0.85 -33.22
N ALA A 618 29.04 -0.34 -33.03
CA ALA A 618 29.72 0.48 -34.02
C ALA A 618 30.53 -0.40 -34.97
N ILE A 619 30.38 -0.18 -36.27
CA ILE A 619 31.11 -0.88 -37.33
C ILE A 619 31.84 0.11 -38.21
N CYS A 620 33.13 -0.14 -38.47
CA CYS A 620 33.93 0.66 -39.39
C CYS A 620 33.37 0.61 -40.82
N VAL A 621 33.35 1.76 -41.48
CA VAL A 621 33.01 1.86 -42.91
C VAL A 621 34.31 1.66 -43.69
N GLU A 622 34.43 0.55 -44.40
CA GLU A 622 35.61 0.26 -45.24
C GLU A 622 35.81 1.35 -46.31
N GLY A 623 37.05 1.78 -46.55
CA GLY A 623 37.37 2.82 -47.53
C GLY A 623 37.10 4.25 -47.05
N SER A 624 36.84 4.44 -45.76
CA SER A 624 36.57 5.76 -45.15
C SER A 624 37.74 6.35 -44.37
N GLU A 625 38.94 5.81 -44.58
CA GLU A 625 40.18 6.23 -43.93
C GLU A 625 40.53 7.68 -44.30
N TYR A 626 40.85 8.50 -43.32
CA TYR A 626 41.41 9.84 -43.52
C TYR A 626 42.39 10.20 -42.41
N GLU A 627 43.38 11.02 -42.73
CA GLU A 627 44.37 11.48 -41.77
C GLU A 627 43.97 12.84 -41.17
N GLU A 628 44.16 13.00 -39.86
CA GLU A 628 43.98 14.27 -39.17
C GLU A 628 45.17 14.52 -38.23
N GLU A 629 45.68 15.76 -38.26
CA GLU A 629 46.86 16.16 -37.48
C GLU A 629 46.54 16.33 -35.99
N PHE A 630 47.36 15.72 -35.14
CA PHE A 630 47.29 15.88 -33.69
C PHE A 630 48.71 15.95 -33.11
N ASP A 631 48.92 16.88 -32.18
CA ASP A 631 50.17 16.97 -31.41
C ASP A 631 50.12 16.05 -30.17
N HIS A 632 48.91 15.85 -29.64
CA HIS A 632 48.63 15.02 -28.47
C HIS A 632 47.35 14.21 -28.67
N ILE A 633 47.36 12.92 -28.32
CA ILE A 633 46.16 12.11 -28.21
C ILE A 633 46.07 11.46 -26.84
N TYR A 634 44.91 11.59 -26.21
CA TYR A 634 44.61 10.98 -24.92
C TYR A 634 43.58 9.85 -25.06
N VAL A 635 43.91 8.68 -24.55
CA VAL A 635 43.08 7.46 -24.68
C VAL A 635 42.26 7.23 -23.41
N ALA A 636 40.93 7.30 -23.50
CA ALA A 636 39.99 7.19 -22.39
C ALA A 636 38.84 6.19 -22.70
N ILE A 637 39.21 4.94 -22.98
CA ILE A 637 38.29 3.88 -23.44
C ILE A 637 37.85 2.90 -22.34
N GLY A 638 38.20 3.16 -21.08
CA GLY A 638 37.85 2.33 -19.93
C GLY A 638 39.05 2.02 -19.05
N GLN A 639 38.78 1.34 -17.94
CA GLN A 639 39.75 1.10 -16.87
C GLN A 639 39.73 -0.38 -16.48
N PHE A 640 40.85 -0.88 -15.96
CA PHE A 640 40.96 -2.25 -15.44
C PHE A 640 41.33 -2.26 -13.96
N PHE A 641 40.91 -3.31 -13.28
CA PHE A 641 41.24 -3.58 -11.88
C PHE A 641 42.44 -4.51 -11.78
N ASP A 642 43.26 -4.31 -10.74
CA ASP A 642 44.41 -5.16 -10.48
C ASP A 642 43.91 -6.52 -9.95
N ARG A 643 44.04 -7.57 -10.75
CA ARG A 643 43.72 -8.94 -10.29
C ARG A 643 44.86 -9.56 -9.50
N THR A 644 46.07 -9.01 -9.60
CA THR A 644 47.26 -9.59 -8.95
C THR A 644 47.16 -9.52 -7.44
N ILE A 645 46.39 -8.57 -6.90
CA ILE A 645 46.15 -8.38 -5.46
C ILE A 645 45.08 -9.32 -4.87
N ILE A 646 44.42 -10.14 -5.69
CA ILE A 646 43.37 -11.07 -5.26
C ILE A 646 43.97 -12.47 -5.11
N PRO A 647 43.63 -13.21 -4.03
CA PRO A 647 43.97 -14.62 -3.92
C PRO A 647 43.52 -15.45 -5.14
N GLU A 648 44.43 -16.24 -5.72
CA GLU A 648 44.15 -17.09 -6.90
C GLU A 648 42.92 -18.01 -6.73
N ASP A 649 42.67 -18.50 -5.52
CA ASP A 649 41.54 -19.36 -5.16
C ASP A 649 40.20 -18.62 -5.02
N MET A 650 40.23 -17.28 -5.10
CA MET A 650 39.05 -16.43 -5.18
C MET A 650 38.70 -16.05 -6.62
N ILE A 651 39.43 -16.54 -7.62
CA ILE A 651 39.20 -16.23 -9.03
C ILE A 651 38.79 -17.51 -9.77
N ASP A 652 37.73 -17.45 -10.58
CA ASP A 652 37.30 -18.56 -11.44
C ASP A 652 38.19 -18.70 -12.68
N LYS A 653 37.96 -19.75 -13.49
CA LYS A 653 38.72 -20.01 -14.72
C LYS A 653 38.57 -18.91 -15.79
N SER A 654 37.53 -18.09 -15.68
CA SER A 654 37.22 -16.96 -16.57
C SER A 654 37.83 -15.65 -16.05
N GLY A 655 38.47 -15.68 -14.89
CA GLY A 655 39.08 -14.50 -14.27
C GLY A 655 38.13 -13.66 -13.42
N ASN A 656 36.95 -14.16 -13.07
CA ASN A 656 35.97 -13.46 -12.22
C ASN A 656 36.11 -13.84 -10.75
N LEU A 657 35.74 -12.94 -9.86
CA LEU A 657 35.74 -13.18 -8.42
C LEU A 657 34.63 -14.17 -8.00
N ILE A 658 34.97 -15.11 -7.12
CA ILE A 658 34.04 -16.06 -6.50
C ILE A 658 33.48 -15.48 -5.19
N ILE A 659 32.48 -14.61 -5.30
CA ILE A 659 31.82 -13.92 -4.18
C ILE A 659 30.30 -14.15 -4.21
N ASP A 660 29.65 -14.03 -3.05
CA ASP A 660 28.20 -13.88 -2.97
C ASP A 660 27.82 -12.43 -3.28
N THR A 661 26.97 -12.20 -4.28
CA THR A 661 26.63 -10.86 -4.77
C THR A 661 25.67 -10.09 -3.87
N LYS A 662 24.98 -10.75 -2.92
CA LYS A 662 24.09 -10.11 -1.94
C LYS A 662 24.86 -9.68 -0.68
N THR A 663 25.71 -10.56 -0.17
CA THR A 663 26.46 -10.34 1.07
C THR A 663 27.85 -9.74 0.82
N LEU A 664 28.36 -9.81 -0.41
CA LEU A 664 29.71 -9.37 -0.79
C LEU A 664 30.83 -10.19 -0.18
N GLN A 665 30.48 -11.31 0.46
CA GLN A 665 31.40 -12.21 1.11
C GLN A 665 32.08 -13.12 0.07
N SER A 666 33.36 -13.39 0.25
CA SER A 666 34.05 -14.43 -0.52
C SER A 666 33.51 -15.82 -0.17
N GLN A 667 33.25 -16.62 -1.21
CA GLN A 667 32.85 -18.02 -1.02
C GLN A 667 34.03 -18.89 -0.56
N ALA A 668 35.24 -18.54 -0.99
CA ALA A 668 36.47 -19.23 -0.59
C ALA A 668 36.91 -18.83 0.84
N HIS A 669 36.77 -17.55 1.20
CA HIS A 669 37.27 -17.00 2.46
C HIS A 669 36.19 -16.20 3.19
N GLN A 670 35.50 -16.83 4.13
CA GLN A 670 34.35 -16.27 4.86
C GLN A 670 34.62 -14.95 5.64
N HIS A 671 35.88 -14.58 5.85
CA HIS A 671 36.29 -13.36 6.56
C HIS A 671 36.69 -12.22 5.60
N ILE A 672 36.60 -12.44 4.29
CA ILE A 672 36.94 -11.48 3.25
C ILE A 672 35.65 -11.03 2.55
N PHE A 673 35.54 -9.71 2.36
CA PHE A 673 34.45 -9.07 1.64
C PHE A 673 35.01 -8.20 0.51
N CYS A 674 34.29 -8.07 -0.61
CA CYS A 674 34.74 -7.31 -1.76
C CYS A 674 33.68 -6.27 -2.18
N CYS A 675 34.07 -5.00 -2.33
CA CYS A 675 33.16 -3.91 -2.74
C CYS A 675 33.80 -2.95 -3.76
N GLY A 676 33.07 -1.92 -4.21
CA GLY A 676 33.47 -1.10 -5.35
C GLY A 676 33.28 -1.85 -6.66
N GLU A 677 34.25 -1.82 -7.57
CA GLU A 677 34.21 -2.51 -8.88
C GLU A 677 33.94 -4.02 -8.82
N PHE A 678 34.14 -4.63 -7.66
CA PHE A 678 33.79 -6.04 -7.39
C PHE A 678 32.29 -6.26 -7.15
N TYR A 679 31.51 -5.20 -6.94
CA TYR A 679 30.07 -5.20 -6.72
C TYR A 679 29.35 -4.59 -7.91
N TYR A 680 28.72 -5.41 -8.77
CA TYR A 680 27.91 -4.96 -9.91
C TYR A 680 28.56 -3.88 -10.80
N SER A 681 29.91 -3.77 -10.82
CA SER A 681 30.65 -2.75 -11.58
C SER A 681 30.04 -1.34 -11.43
N PRO A 682 30.10 -0.71 -10.24
CA PRO A 682 29.44 0.56 -9.98
C PRO A 682 29.98 1.61 -10.94
N GLU A 683 29.08 2.26 -11.67
CA GLU A 683 29.41 3.25 -12.70
C GLU A 683 29.50 4.67 -12.11
N SER A 684 29.14 4.84 -10.83
CA SER A 684 29.08 6.12 -10.14
C SER A 684 29.64 6.09 -8.71
N VAL A 685 29.98 7.28 -8.18
CA VAL A 685 30.48 7.44 -6.81
C VAL A 685 29.48 7.00 -5.75
N ILE A 686 28.17 7.21 -5.97
CA ILE A 686 27.13 6.88 -4.99
C ILE A 686 26.92 5.36 -4.87
N GLU A 687 27.08 4.63 -5.97
CA GLU A 687 27.04 3.16 -5.96
C GLU A 687 28.30 2.59 -5.28
N ALA A 688 29.46 3.20 -5.49
CA ALA A 688 30.68 2.83 -4.77
C ALA A 688 30.50 3.02 -3.25
N ILE A 689 29.91 4.15 -2.82
CA ILE A 689 29.56 4.41 -1.41
C ILE A 689 28.60 3.36 -0.86
N ALA A 690 27.54 3.04 -1.61
CA ALA A 690 26.56 2.02 -1.26
C ALA A 690 27.19 0.64 -1.09
N SER A 691 28.06 0.24 -2.02
CA SER A 691 28.77 -1.04 -1.96
C SER A 691 29.66 -1.14 -0.71
N GLY A 692 30.31 -0.04 -0.32
CA GLY A 692 31.12 0.03 0.89
C GLY A 692 30.28 -0.11 2.16
N LYS A 693 29.15 0.60 2.23
CA LYS A 693 28.14 0.45 3.30
C LYS A 693 27.69 -1.00 3.43
N TRP A 694 27.37 -1.63 2.30
CA TRP A 694 26.89 -3.02 2.26
C TRP A 694 27.94 -4.04 2.69
N ALA A 695 29.21 -3.85 2.32
CA ALA A 695 30.31 -4.69 2.77
C ALA A 695 30.60 -4.50 4.26
N ALA A 696 30.59 -3.27 4.77
CA ALA A 696 30.73 -2.98 6.19
C ALA A 696 29.63 -3.63 7.03
N GLU A 697 28.37 -3.55 6.58
CA GLU A 697 27.25 -4.20 7.25
C GLU A 697 27.38 -5.73 7.23
N SER A 698 27.83 -6.32 6.12
CA SER A 698 28.10 -7.76 6.06
C SER A 698 29.23 -8.18 6.99
N ALA A 699 30.34 -7.44 7.00
CA ALA A 699 31.46 -7.70 7.89
C ALA A 699 31.05 -7.60 9.36
N HIS A 700 30.24 -6.59 9.72
CA HIS A 700 29.67 -6.46 11.06
C HIS A 700 28.83 -7.68 11.43
N ARG A 701 27.84 -8.04 10.60
CA ARG A 701 26.94 -9.18 10.88
C ARG A 701 27.69 -10.50 10.96
N TYR A 702 28.67 -10.71 10.08
CA TYR A 702 29.59 -11.84 10.16
C TYR A 702 30.31 -11.90 11.52
N LEU A 703 30.88 -10.79 11.97
CA LEU A 703 31.56 -10.70 13.26
C LEU A 703 30.61 -10.86 14.46
N ARG A 704 29.30 -10.60 14.29
CA ARG A 704 28.27 -10.78 15.33
C ARG A 704 27.54 -12.13 15.26
N GLY A 705 27.72 -12.91 14.19
CA GLY A 705 26.96 -14.13 13.95
C GLY A 705 25.49 -13.87 13.59
N GLU A 706 25.21 -12.70 13.01
CA GLU A 706 23.87 -12.28 12.56
C GLU A 706 23.61 -12.67 11.11
N ASP A 707 22.34 -12.71 10.71
CA ASP A 707 21.94 -13.03 9.33
C ASP A 707 22.33 -11.91 8.35
N MET A 708 23.28 -12.20 7.45
CA MET A 708 23.76 -11.27 6.44
C MET A 708 22.77 -11.00 5.29
N TYR A 709 21.78 -11.88 5.07
CA TYR A 709 20.79 -11.75 4.00
C TYR A 709 19.60 -10.87 4.37
N LEU A 710 19.33 -10.69 5.67
CA LEU A 710 18.19 -9.92 6.15
C LEU A 710 18.21 -8.48 5.61
N GLY A 711 17.16 -8.12 4.86
CA GLY A 711 16.96 -6.77 4.32
C GLY A 711 17.78 -6.43 3.08
N ARG A 712 18.37 -7.44 2.42
CA ARG A 712 19.03 -7.30 1.10
C ARG A 712 17.99 -7.49 -0.01
N PRO A 713 18.03 -6.70 -1.10
CA PRO A 713 17.16 -6.92 -2.26
C PRO A 713 17.47 -8.27 -2.92
N ASP A 714 16.46 -8.93 -3.49
CA ASP A 714 16.63 -10.25 -4.10
C ASP A 714 17.43 -10.21 -5.41
N ASP A 715 17.49 -9.04 -6.04
CA ASP A 715 18.19 -8.71 -7.27
C ASP A 715 18.63 -7.24 -7.26
N ALA A 716 19.89 -6.95 -7.61
CA ALA A 716 20.38 -5.57 -7.67
C ALA A 716 19.88 -4.78 -8.90
N THR A 717 19.17 -5.45 -9.82
CA THR A 717 18.73 -4.89 -11.11
C THR A 717 17.22 -4.75 -11.23
N THR A 718 16.47 -5.05 -10.17
CA THR A 718 15.01 -5.17 -10.23
C THR A 718 14.43 -4.48 -9.01
N HIS A 719 13.62 -3.45 -9.28
CA HIS A 719 12.98 -2.65 -8.25
C HIS A 719 11.83 -3.46 -7.64
N SER A 720 12.15 -4.28 -6.64
CA SER A 720 11.13 -4.94 -5.82
C SER A 720 10.15 -3.90 -5.28
N GLN A 721 8.84 -4.15 -5.41
CA GLN A 721 7.80 -3.32 -4.78
C GLN A 721 7.91 -3.30 -3.24
N VAL A 722 8.68 -4.22 -2.66
CA VAL A 722 8.87 -4.40 -1.22
C VAL A 722 10.38 -4.39 -0.90
N TYR A 723 10.84 -3.34 -0.21
CA TYR A 723 12.21 -3.25 0.28
C TYR A 723 12.20 -3.27 1.83
N LYS A 724 12.90 -4.23 2.45
CA LYS A 724 12.89 -4.45 3.92
C LYS A 724 11.47 -4.54 4.54
N GLY A 725 10.50 -5.10 3.81
CA GLY A 725 9.11 -5.17 4.27
C GLY A 725 8.34 -3.84 4.22
N ARG A 726 8.91 -2.79 3.59
CA ARG A 726 8.25 -1.49 3.36
C ARG A 726 7.78 -1.41 1.90
N ILE A 727 6.61 -0.81 1.69
CA ILE A 727 5.98 -0.67 0.38
C ILE A 727 6.52 0.60 -0.31
N ARG A 728 6.89 0.50 -1.59
CA ARG A 728 7.24 1.67 -2.41
C ARG A 728 5.98 2.50 -2.68
N VAL A 729 6.08 3.82 -2.57
CA VAL A 729 4.98 4.72 -2.95
C VAL A 729 4.70 4.57 -4.45
N GLY A 730 3.44 4.35 -4.82
CA GLY A 730 2.96 4.25 -6.21
C GLY A 730 2.87 5.61 -6.90
N LYS A 731 1.79 5.84 -7.68
CA LYS A 731 1.53 7.14 -8.31
C LYS A 731 1.42 8.23 -7.25
N VAL A 732 2.12 9.34 -7.48
CA VAL A 732 2.36 10.36 -6.47
C VAL A 732 1.29 11.47 -6.50
N VAL A 733 0.64 11.69 -7.66
CA VAL A 733 -0.11 12.94 -7.94
C VAL A 733 -1.51 13.01 -7.29
N ASP A 734 -2.17 11.90 -7.02
CA ASP A 734 -3.61 11.90 -6.64
C ASP A 734 -3.89 12.36 -5.19
N GLU A 735 -2.87 12.44 -4.33
CA GLU A 735 -3.03 12.72 -2.88
C GLU A 735 -2.22 13.94 -2.38
N ILE A 736 -1.72 14.80 -3.27
CA ILE A 736 -0.84 15.93 -2.89
C ILE A 736 -1.64 17.24 -2.70
N PRO A 737 -1.27 18.09 -1.71
CA PRO A 737 -1.80 19.45 -1.60
C PRO A 737 -1.59 20.28 -2.89
N VAL A 738 -2.66 20.87 -3.41
CA VAL A 738 -2.67 21.65 -4.66
C VAL A 738 -1.65 22.80 -4.60
N GLU A 739 -1.47 23.40 -3.42
CA GLU A 739 -0.50 24.47 -3.17
C GLU A 739 0.94 24.01 -3.44
N ARG A 740 1.29 22.74 -3.12
CA ARG A 740 2.63 22.18 -3.38
C ARG A 740 2.80 21.73 -4.83
N ALA A 741 1.71 21.33 -5.49
CA ALA A 741 1.71 21.01 -6.91
C ALA A 741 1.93 22.27 -7.78
N ASN A 742 1.50 23.45 -7.33
CA ASN A 742 1.50 24.67 -8.13
C ASN A 742 2.81 25.49 -8.06
N ASN A 743 3.33 25.81 -9.26
CA ASN A 743 4.08 27.03 -9.63
C ASN A 743 5.34 27.46 -8.85
N VAL A 744 6.28 26.56 -8.63
CA VAL A 744 7.69 26.94 -8.44
C VAL A 744 8.52 26.32 -9.57
N LYS A 745 9.04 27.18 -10.45
CA LYS A 745 9.95 26.75 -11.52
C LYS A 745 11.24 26.23 -10.90
N ARG A 746 11.78 25.16 -11.47
CA ARG A 746 13.11 24.65 -11.11
C ARG A 746 14.14 25.76 -11.22
N ILE A 747 14.94 25.94 -10.18
CA ILE A 747 16.03 26.92 -10.19
C ILE A 747 17.22 26.32 -10.96
N SER A 748 17.67 27.01 -11.99
CA SER A 748 18.85 26.58 -12.76
C SER A 748 20.10 26.63 -11.89
N LEU A 749 20.97 25.63 -12.03
CA LEU A 749 22.28 25.61 -11.39
C LEU A 749 23.10 26.84 -11.81
N PRO A 750 23.56 27.67 -10.87
CA PRO A 750 24.44 28.79 -11.21
C PRO A 750 25.78 28.24 -11.70
N LYS A 751 26.25 28.73 -12.85
CA LYS A 751 27.52 28.32 -13.47
C LYS A 751 28.44 29.52 -13.69
N GLU A 752 29.75 29.28 -13.68
CA GLU A 752 30.74 30.27 -14.10
C GLU A 752 30.63 30.58 -15.60
N SER A 753 31.07 31.77 -16.02
CA SER A 753 31.07 32.14 -17.44
C SER A 753 32.08 31.30 -18.22
N VAL A 754 31.81 31.00 -19.50
CA VAL A 754 32.76 30.25 -20.35
C VAL A 754 34.12 30.96 -20.42
N GLU A 755 34.13 32.29 -20.43
CA GLU A 755 35.35 33.09 -20.45
C GLU A 755 36.21 32.84 -19.19
N ASP A 756 35.60 32.79 -18.01
CA ASP A 756 36.31 32.55 -16.75
C ASP A 756 36.77 31.10 -16.62
N ARG A 757 35.93 30.14 -17.06
CA ARG A 757 36.29 28.70 -17.15
C ARG A 757 37.56 28.48 -17.99
N LEU A 758 37.70 29.20 -19.10
CA LEU A 758 38.86 29.10 -20.00
C LEU A 758 40.12 29.82 -19.47
N LYS A 759 39.96 30.83 -18.60
CA LYS A 759 41.10 31.52 -17.96
C LYS A 759 41.72 30.73 -16.82
N ASN A 760 40.95 29.88 -16.15
CA ASN A 760 41.40 29.08 -15.02
C ASN A 760 40.91 27.63 -15.12
N CYS A 761 41.82 26.72 -15.48
CA CYS A 761 41.54 25.29 -15.59
C CYS A 761 41.00 24.65 -14.30
N TYR A 762 41.31 25.23 -13.14
CA TYR A 762 40.93 24.70 -11.83
C TYR A 762 39.67 25.35 -11.26
N LEU A 763 39.08 26.33 -11.95
CA LEU A 763 37.88 27.03 -11.48
C LEU A 763 36.67 26.11 -11.50
N GLU A 764 36.04 25.92 -10.33
CA GLU A 764 34.81 25.15 -10.20
C GLU A 764 33.71 25.72 -11.10
N VAL A 765 33.05 24.84 -11.86
CA VAL A 765 32.08 25.29 -12.87
C VAL A 765 30.74 25.65 -12.26
N VAL A 766 30.28 24.82 -11.33
CA VAL A 766 28.96 24.94 -10.70
C VAL A 766 29.14 25.66 -9.37
N LYS A 767 28.41 26.76 -9.18
CA LYS A 767 28.37 27.47 -7.91
C LYS A 767 27.33 26.82 -6.98
N PRO A 768 27.51 26.89 -5.64
CA PRO A 768 26.44 26.56 -4.72
C PRO A 768 25.24 27.50 -4.92
N TYR A 769 24.05 27.03 -4.55
CA TYR A 769 22.88 27.90 -4.49
C TYR A 769 23.06 28.98 -3.42
N SER A 770 22.40 30.13 -3.59
CA SER A 770 22.17 31.03 -2.48
C SER A 770 21.22 30.37 -1.47
N GLU A 771 21.21 30.86 -0.22
CA GLU A 771 20.31 30.35 0.81
C GLU A 771 18.83 30.49 0.40
N GLU A 772 18.47 31.61 -0.23
CA GLU A 772 17.12 31.87 -0.74
C GLU A 772 16.74 30.89 -1.86
N ASP A 773 17.65 30.64 -2.80
CA ASP A 773 17.42 29.70 -3.89
C ASP A 773 17.31 28.25 -3.37
N ALA A 774 18.14 27.87 -2.39
CA ALA A 774 18.09 26.54 -1.80
C ALA A 774 16.76 26.29 -1.08
N GLN A 775 16.27 27.25 -0.28
CA GLN A 775 14.96 27.12 0.37
C GLN A 775 13.82 27.04 -0.64
N LYS A 776 13.83 27.90 -1.67
CA LYS A 776 12.81 27.90 -2.74
C LYS A 776 12.82 26.60 -3.55
N GLU A 777 13.98 26.06 -3.87
CA GLU A 777 14.08 24.79 -4.59
C GLU A 777 13.67 23.61 -3.70
N ALA A 778 13.99 23.65 -2.40
CA ALA A 778 13.57 22.64 -1.43
C ALA A 778 12.03 22.61 -1.23
N SER A 779 11.37 23.78 -1.23
CA SER A 779 9.90 23.87 -1.09
C SER A 779 9.13 23.24 -2.26
N ARG A 780 9.81 22.87 -3.35
CA ARG A 780 9.23 22.11 -4.47
C ARG A 780 8.97 20.64 -4.13
N CYS A 781 9.51 20.13 -3.02
CA CYS A 781 9.27 18.77 -2.57
C CYS A 781 7.76 18.51 -2.38
N LEU A 782 7.27 17.39 -2.91
CA LEU A 782 5.84 17.04 -2.85
C LEU A 782 5.44 16.26 -1.61
N HIS A 783 6.39 15.88 -0.75
CA HIS A 783 6.15 15.01 0.41
C HIS A 783 5.54 13.65 0.05
N CYS A 784 5.96 13.05 -1.07
CA CYS A 784 5.35 11.84 -1.67
C CYS A 784 5.15 10.66 -0.70
N ALA A 785 6.00 10.51 0.33
CA ALA A 785 5.88 9.44 1.33
C ALA A 785 5.16 9.84 2.63
N ASN A 786 4.53 11.02 2.66
CA ASN A 786 4.03 11.71 3.85
C ASN A 786 5.18 12.08 4.81
N CYS A 787 5.72 11.11 5.55
CA CYS A 787 6.89 11.29 6.39
C CYS A 787 8.21 11.06 5.61
N GLY A 788 9.08 12.07 5.56
CA GLY A 788 10.44 11.95 5.00
C GLY A 788 11.49 11.36 5.96
N VAL A 789 11.10 11.03 7.19
CA VAL A 789 11.99 10.58 8.28
C VAL A 789 13.13 11.58 8.51
N CYS A 790 12.76 12.86 8.74
CA CYS A 790 13.69 13.94 9.11
C CYS A 790 14.12 13.92 10.59
N ARG A 791 13.49 13.05 11.41
CA ARG A 791 13.74 12.85 12.85
C ARG A 791 13.51 14.05 13.77
N GLU A 792 13.01 15.19 13.27
CA GLU A 792 12.67 16.34 14.12
C GLU A 792 11.64 16.02 15.19
N CYS A 793 10.64 15.21 14.86
CA CYS A 793 9.68 14.74 15.84
C CYS A 793 10.31 13.88 16.93
N GLU A 794 11.29 13.02 16.59
CA GLU A 794 12.04 12.19 17.53
C GLU A 794 12.86 13.07 18.48
N ARG A 795 13.59 14.07 17.95
CA ARG A 795 14.36 15.05 18.73
C ARG A 795 13.48 15.88 19.68
N ALA A 796 12.26 16.21 19.26
CA ALA A 796 11.31 16.97 20.07
C ALA A 796 10.58 16.12 21.13
N CYS A 797 10.64 14.79 21.06
CA CYS A 797 9.88 13.91 21.94
C CYS A 797 10.64 13.59 23.24
N GLU A 798 10.43 14.38 24.28
CA GLU A 798 11.06 14.16 25.61
C GLU A 798 10.73 12.78 26.22
N ALA A 799 9.55 12.24 25.92
CA ALA A 799 9.10 10.95 26.44
C ALA A 799 9.78 9.74 25.74
N GLY A 800 10.51 9.95 24.63
CA GLY A 800 11.11 8.86 23.86
C GLY A 800 10.09 7.87 23.29
N ALA A 801 8.89 8.34 22.94
CA ALA A 801 7.79 7.52 22.45
C ALA A 801 7.90 7.17 20.95
N ILE A 802 8.71 7.92 20.18
CA ILE A 802 8.77 7.78 18.73
C ILE A 802 9.81 6.73 18.32
N ASN A 803 9.40 5.82 17.42
CA ASN A 803 10.28 4.86 16.79
C ASN A 803 9.94 4.75 15.29
N HIS A 804 10.79 5.35 14.45
CA HIS A 804 10.59 5.30 13.00
C HIS A 804 10.80 3.91 12.38
N ASP A 805 11.44 2.99 13.09
CA ASP A 805 11.74 1.64 12.61
C ASP A 805 10.76 0.57 13.15
N ALA A 806 9.70 0.99 13.84
CA ALA A 806 8.64 0.09 14.28
C ALA A 806 8.03 -0.68 13.09
N LEU A 807 7.92 -2.00 13.24
CA LEU A 807 7.36 -2.90 12.23
C LEU A 807 5.88 -3.21 12.53
N PRO A 808 5.08 -3.53 11.50
CA PRO A 808 3.75 -4.08 11.71
C PRO A 808 3.79 -5.35 12.57
N THR A 809 2.78 -5.55 13.41
CA THR A 809 2.66 -6.72 14.28
C THR A 809 1.48 -7.58 13.87
N LEU A 810 1.65 -8.90 13.91
CA LEU A 810 0.58 -9.87 13.69
C LEU A 810 0.08 -10.34 15.05
N ILE A 811 -1.22 -10.16 15.30
CA ILE A 811 -1.90 -10.54 16.53
C ILE A 811 -2.87 -11.67 16.18
N ASN A 812 -2.76 -12.80 16.86
CA ASN A 812 -3.65 -13.94 16.66
C ASN A 812 -4.67 -13.99 17.80
N GLU A 813 -5.95 -13.95 17.45
CA GLU A 813 -7.06 -13.95 18.41
C GLU A 813 -8.00 -15.12 18.12
N LYS A 814 -8.51 -15.76 19.18
CA LYS A 814 -9.54 -16.78 19.07
C LYS A 814 -10.86 -16.20 19.57
N VAL A 815 -11.93 -16.33 18.77
CA VAL A 815 -13.24 -15.75 19.07
C VAL A 815 -14.40 -16.69 18.73
N GLY A 816 -15.51 -16.57 19.45
CA GLY A 816 -16.72 -17.37 19.22
C GLY A 816 -17.67 -16.75 18.19
N THR A 817 -17.71 -15.43 18.10
CA THR A 817 -18.59 -14.69 17.19
C THR A 817 -17.91 -13.46 16.62
N ILE A 818 -18.33 -13.04 15.44
CA ILE A 818 -17.80 -11.88 14.73
C ILE A 818 -18.95 -10.93 14.35
N ILE A 819 -18.79 -9.64 14.63
CA ILE A 819 -19.71 -8.57 14.24
C ILE A 819 -18.98 -7.63 13.28
N VAL A 820 -19.50 -7.48 12.07
CA VAL A 820 -18.99 -6.53 11.06
C VAL A 820 -19.76 -5.22 11.18
N ALA A 821 -19.04 -4.13 11.43
CA ALA A 821 -19.56 -2.79 11.66
C ALA A 821 -18.69 -1.72 10.97
N THR A 822 -18.20 -2.00 9.76
CA THR A 822 -17.22 -1.19 9.03
C THR A 822 -17.74 0.17 8.53
N GLY A 823 -19.05 0.42 8.65
CA GLY A 823 -19.66 1.67 8.25
C GLY A 823 -19.72 1.87 6.74
N PHE A 824 -19.49 3.10 6.28
CA PHE A 824 -19.65 3.53 4.89
C PHE A 824 -18.61 4.61 4.55
N LYS A 825 -18.42 4.88 3.26
CA LYS A 825 -17.72 6.07 2.76
C LYS A 825 -18.68 7.00 2.00
N PRO A 826 -18.51 8.34 2.04
CA PRO A 826 -19.30 9.24 1.20
C PRO A 826 -18.96 9.08 -0.29
N PHE A 827 -19.96 9.15 -1.16
CA PHE A 827 -19.78 9.21 -2.61
C PHE A 827 -19.00 10.47 -3.03
N ASP A 828 -18.03 10.33 -3.93
CA ASP A 828 -17.29 11.45 -4.53
C ASP A 828 -18.05 11.98 -5.76
N PRO A 829 -18.65 13.18 -5.69
CA PRO A 829 -19.44 13.71 -6.80
C PRO A 829 -18.61 14.24 -7.96
N SER A 830 -17.27 14.15 -7.93
CA SER A 830 -16.42 14.54 -9.06
C SER A 830 -16.66 13.69 -10.31
N VAL A 831 -17.28 12.52 -10.14
CA VAL A 831 -17.70 11.64 -11.25
C VAL A 831 -18.93 12.16 -12.00
N ILE A 832 -19.61 13.19 -11.49
CA ILE A 832 -20.77 13.86 -12.12
C ILE A 832 -20.29 15.19 -12.71
N PRO A 833 -19.95 15.25 -14.02
CA PRO A 833 -19.34 16.44 -14.62
C PRO A 833 -20.22 17.69 -14.51
N GLU A 834 -21.54 17.52 -14.57
CA GLU A 834 -22.54 18.59 -14.54
C GLU A 834 -22.60 19.34 -13.18
N TYR A 835 -21.99 18.78 -12.14
CA TYR A 835 -21.87 19.43 -10.84
C TYR A 835 -20.55 20.15 -10.61
N HIS A 836 -19.57 20.01 -11.51
CA HIS A 836 -18.29 20.73 -11.45
C HIS A 836 -17.57 20.63 -10.09
N TYR A 837 -17.77 19.55 -9.34
CA TYR A 837 -17.13 19.38 -8.04
C TYR A 837 -15.62 19.15 -8.20
N LYS A 838 -14.82 19.88 -7.40
CA LYS A 838 -13.34 19.99 -7.50
C LYS A 838 -12.83 20.65 -8.79
N ASP A 839 -13.69 21.27 -9.59
CA ASP A 839 -13.24 22.12 -10.70
C ASP A 839 -12.67 23.44 -10.13
N PRO A 840 -11.40 23.81 -10.44
CA PRO A 840 -10.81 25.07 -9.98
C PRO A 840 -11.58 26.33 -10.38
N GLN A 841 -12.43 26.27 -11.42
CA GLN A 841 -13.32 27.36 -11.81
C GLN A 841 -14.55 27.46 -10.89
N TYR A 842 -14.99 26.35 -10.29
CA TYR A 842 -16.20 26.24 -9.46
C TYR A 842 -15.87 25.97 -7.98
N GLN A 843 -15.12 26.89 -7.35
CA GLN A 843 -14.60 26.72 -5.98
C GLN A 843 -15.70 26.69 -4.89
N ASP A 844 -16.87 27.23 -5.17
CA ASP A 844 -17.96 27.43 -4.19
C ASP A 844 -18.95 26.26 -4.14
N ILE A 845 -18.52 25.08 -4.61
CA ILE A 845 -19.28 23.83 -4.55
C ILE A 845 -18.61 22.89 -3.57
N ILE A 846 -19.32 22.55 -2.48
CA ILE A 846 -18.82 21.67 -1.42
C ILE A 846 -19.76 20.49 -1.19
N THR A 847 -19.27 19.43 -0.55
CA THR A 847 -20.09 18.30 -0.11
C THR A 847 -20.74 18.56 1.25
N GLY A 848 -21.76 17.76 1.58
CA GLY A 848 -22.36 17.76 2.91
C GLY A 848 -21.36 17.50 4.03
N MET A 849 -20.38 16.61 3.82
CA MET A 849 -19.33 16.34 4.81
C MET A 849 -18.35 17.52 4.95
N GLN A 850 -17.99 18.19 3.86
CA GLN A 850 -17.19 19.42 3.94
C GLN A 850 -17.94 20.50 4.72
N PHE A 851 -19.25 20.64 4.48
CA PHE A 851 -20.09 21.55 5.26
C PHE A 851 -20.09 21.21 6.76
N GLU A 852 -20.17 19.94 7.14
CA GLU A 852 -20.06 19.51 8.55
C GLU A 852 -18.74 19.97 9.16
N ARG A 853 -17.62 19.74 8.46
CA ARG A 853 -16.30 20.16 8.95
C ARG A 853 -16.21 21.68 9.07
N LEU A 854 -16.67 22.44 8.08
CA LEU A 854 -16.66 23.91 8.09
C LEU A 854 -17.61 24.54 9.11
N THR A 855 -18.57 23.79 9.64
CA THR A 855 -19.50 24.28 10.67
C THR A 855 -19.20 23.76 12.07
N ASN A 856 -18.40 22.71 12.17
CA ASN A 856 -17.91 22.15 13.43
C ASN A 856 -16.97 23.12 14.15
N ALA A 857 -17.17 23.29 15.47
CA ALA A 857 -16.35 24.17 16.30
C ALA A 857 -14.87 23.73 16.40
N ALA A 858 -14.60 22.42 16.34
CA ALA A 858 -13.26 21.84 16.24
C ALA A 858 -12.85 21.55 14.78
N GLY A 859 -13.59 22.11 13.82
CA GLY A 859 -13.29 22.07 12.40
C GLY A 859 -12.35 23.20 11.96
N PRO A 860 -11.91 23.17 10.69
CA PRO A 860 -10.85 24.04 10.17
C PRO A 860 -11.17 25.53 10.19
N THR A 861 -12.44 25.91 10.27
CA THR A 861 -12.88 27.31 10.31
C THR A 861 -13.45 27.71 11.68
N GLU A 862 -13.25 26.89 12.72
CA GLU A 862 -13.83 27.09 14.06
C GLU A 862 -15.36 27.28 14.02
N GLY A 863 -15.98 26.57 13.07
CA GLY A 863 -17.41 26.64 12.76
C GLY A 863 -17.86 27.88 12.00
N LYS A 864 -16.97 28.77 11.56
CA LYS A 864 -17.32 29.96 10.77
C LYS A 864 -17.40 29.58 9.29
N LEU A 865 -18.64 29.41 8.78
CA LEU A 865 -18.84 29.09 7.36
C LEU A 865 -18.55 30.32 6.48
N THR A 866 -17.67 30.14 5.50
CA THR A 866 -17.33 31.14 4.47
C THR A 866 -17.45 30.53 3.09
N VAL A 867 -17.74 31.37 2.09
CA VAL A 867 -17.69 31.03 0.67
C VAL A 867 -16.23 30.85 0.26
N PRO A 868 -15.80 29.68 -0.26
CA PRO A 868 -14.39 29.40 -0.57
C PRO A 868 -13.70 30.47 -1.42
N SER A 869 -14.32 30.93 -2.50
CA SER A 869 -13.72 31.87 -3.46
C SER A 869 -13.55 33.28 -2.91
N THR A 870 -14.43 33.72 -1.99
CA THR A 870 -14.46 35.11 -1.51
C THR A 870 -14.04 35.28 -0.04
N GLY A 871 -14.00 34.20 0.74
CA GLY A 871 -13.78 34.23 2.19
C GLY A 871 -14.91 34.93 2.98
N LYS A 872 -15.99 35.36 2.32
CA LYS A 872 -17.11 36.08 2.95
C LYS A 872 -18.15 35.10 3.49
N LYS A 873 -18.94 35.57 4.46
CA LYS A 873 -20.15 34.86 4.91
C LYS A 873 -21.11 34.69 3.72
N PRO A 874 -21.61 33.48 3.43
CA PRO A 874 -22.61 33.28 2.38
C PRO A 874 -23.90 34.01 2.73
N LYS A 875 -24.55 34.64 1.76
CA LYS A 875 -25.92 35.18 1.89
C LYS A 875 -26.96 34.18 1.43
N THR A 876 -26.68 33.38 0.40
CA THR A 876 -27.59 32.34 -0.09
C THR A 876 -26.87 30.99 -0.19
N ILE A 877 -27.43 29.96 0.44
CA ILE A 877 -26.91 28.57 0.42
C ILE A 877 -27.93 27.65 -0.23
N ALA A 878 -27.50 26.88 -1.24
CA ALA A 878 -28.30 25.85 -1.88
C ALA A 878 -27.87 24.45 -1.45
N PHE A 879 -28.74 23.70 -0.77
CA PHE A 879 -28.54 22.29 -0.46
C PHE A 879 -29.17 21.42 -1.55
N VAL A 880 -28.37 20.60 -2.22
CA VAL A 880 -28.82 19.70 -3.29
C VAL A 880 -28.85 18.26 -2.78
N ASN A 881 -30.05 17.67 -2.71
CA ASN A 881 -30.23 16.29 -2.29
C ASN A 881 -30.11 15.29 -3.44
N CYS A 882 -29.98 14.01 -3.08
CA CYS A 882 -29.94 12.88 -4.01
C CYS A 882 -28.71 12.89 -4.94
N VAL A 883 -27.60 13.52 -4.54
CA VAL A 883 -26.36 13.51 -5.33
C VAL A 883 -25.76 12.10 -5.27
N GLY A 884 -25.69 11.42 -6.42
CA GLY A 884 -25.27 10.03 -6.52
C GLY A 884 -26.27 9.02 -5.93
N SER A 885 -27.52 9.39 -5.64
CA SER A 885 -28.54 8.49 -5.08
C SER A 885 -29.87 8.65 -5.80
N ARG A 886 -30.61 7.56 -5.95
CA ARG A 886 -31.83 7.50 -6.78
C ARG A 886 -31.53 8.02 -8.18
N ASP A 887 -30.42 7.53 -8.72
CA ASP A 887 -29.86 7.84 -10.01
C ASP A 887 -29.54 6.53 -10.73
N LYS A 888 -29.91 6.42 -12.00
CA LYS A 888 -29.72 5.18 -12.77
C LYS A 888 -28.30 5.01 -13.27
N ASP A 889 -27.58 6.12 -13.42
CA ASP A 889 -26.20 6.12 -13.92
C ASP A 889 -25.19 5.86 -12.79
N TYR A 890 -25.64 6.02 -11.54
CA TYR A 890 -24.86 5.76 -10.31
C TYR A 890 -25.62 4.76 -9.43
N HIS A 891 -26.26 5.22 -8.34
CA HIS A 891 -26.93 4.35 -7.38
C HIS A 891 -28.46 4.51 -7.41
N GLU A 892 -29.17 3.43 -7.73
CA GLU A 892 -30.64 3.43 -7.76
C GLU A 892 -31.29 3.53 -6.37
N TYR A 893 -30.56 3.18 -5.32
CA TYR A 893 -31.05 3.21 -3.94
C TYR A 893 -31.12 4.64 -3.36
N CYS A 894 -31.86 4.77 -2.25
CA CYS A 894 -31.89 6.00 -1.47
C CYS A 894 -30.92 5.89 -0.30
N SER A 895 -30.06 6.89 -0.12
CA SER A 895 -29.11 6.93 1.01
C SER A 895 -29.75 7.21 2.38
N ARG A 896 -31.08 7.40 2.46
CA ARG A 896 -31.88 7.54 3.70
C ARG A 896 -31.54 8.70 4.66
N TYR A 897 -30.33 9.28 4.60
CA TYR A 897 -29.89 10.34 5.52
C TYR A 897 -29.85 11.75 4.88
N CYS A 898 -29.60 11.85 3.58
CA CYS A 898 -29.28 13.11 2.89
C CYS A 898 -30.38 14.19 3.04
N CYS A 899 -31.66 13.81 3.02
CA CYS A 899 -32.77 14.74 3.27
C CYS A 899 -32.71 15.33 4.68
N THR A 900 -32.52 14.50 5.70
CA THR A 900 -32.48 14.96 7.09
C THR A 900 -31.19 15.71 7.40
N ALA A 901 -30.07 15.33 6.77
CA ALA A 901 -28.81 16.06 6.85
C ALA A 901 -28.93 17.49 6.29
N SER A 902 -29.52 17.68 5.10
CA SER A 902 -29.75 19.03 4.56
C SER A 902 -30.71 19.85 5.41
N ILE A 903 -31.78 19.23 5.94
CA ILE A 903 -32.69 19.90 6.88
C ILE A 903 -31.94 20.35 8.14
N LYS A 904 -31.09 19.47 8.70
CA LYS A 904 -30.23 19.77 9.85
C LYS A 904 -29.29 20.94 9.56
N HIS A 905 -28.61 20.93 8.41
CA HIS A 905 -27.71 22.00 8.00
C HIS A 905 -28.44 23.33 7.81
N ALA A 906 -29.59 23.34 7.13
CA ALA A 906 -30.39 24.55 6.96
C ALA A 906 -30.89 25.10 8.32
N PHE A 907 -31.36 24.21 9.21
CA PHE A 907 -31.75 24.57 10.57
C PHE A 907 -30.58 25.18 11.36
N LEU A 908 -29.38 24.59 11.28
CA LEU A 908 -28.18 25.11 11.92
C LEU A 908 -27.84 26.52 11.42
N MET A 909 -27.89 26.75 10.11
CA MET A 909 -27.62 28.07 9.52
C MET A 909 -28.65 29.12 9.95
N LYS A 910 -29.95 28.75 9.98
CA LYS A 910 -30.99 29.67 10.46
C LYS A 910 -30.85 30.00 11.94
N ASN A 911 -30.45 29.06 12.79
CA ASN A 911 -30.19 29.40 14.20
C ASN A 911 -28.97 30.30 14.37
N LYS A 912 -27.91 30.05 13.59
CA LYS A 912 -26.66 30.80 13.71
C LYS A 912 -26.74 32.20 13.13
N TYR A 913 -27.45 32.36 12.01
CA TYR A 913 -27.42 33.58 11.20
C TYR A 913 -28.79 34.21 10.96
N GLY A 914 -29.90 33.57 11.38
CA GLY A 914 -31.24 34.13 11.27
C GLY A 914 -31.63 34.46 9.83
N SER A 915 -32.12 35.70 9.62
CA SER A 915 -32.51 36.22 8.30
C SER A 915 -31.34 36.69 7.44
N ASP A 916 -30.11 36.71 7.96
CA ASP A 916 -28.93 37.12 7.18
C ASP A 916 -28.55 36.10 6.10
N VAL A 917 -29.07 34.86 6.22
CA VAL A 917 -28.82 33.76 5.30
C VAL A 917 -30.13 33.23 4.76
N GLU A 918 -30.25 33.22 3.44
CA GLU A 918 -31.24 32.48 2.69
C GLU A 918 -30.77 31.04 2.50
N THR A 919 -31.64 30.08 2.81
CA THR A 919 -31.33 28.64 2.70
C THR A 919 -32.35 27.99 1.80
N LEU A 920 -31.88 27.44 0.69
CA LEU A 920 -32.68 26.81 -0.35
C LEU A 920 -32.38 25.31 -0.37
N LEU A 921 -33.41 24.46 -0.35
CA LEU A 921 -33.23 23.01 -0.28
C LEU A 921 -33.92 22.34 -1.48
N PHE A 922 -33.12 21.78 -2.37
CA PHE A 922 -33.52 21.18 -3.64
C PHE A 922 -33.67 19.66 -3.49
N TYR A 923 -34.83 19.12 -3.85
CA TYR A 923 -35.17 17.73 -3.56
C TYR A 923 -36.08 17.07 -4.61
N LYS A 924 -36.01 15.74 -4.71
CA LYS A 924 -36.99 14.92 -5.45
C LYS A 924 -38.22 14.65 -4.57
N ASP A 925 -37.98 14.05 -3.39
CA ASP A 925 -38.96 13.86 -2.31
C ASP A 925 -38.27 14.14 -0.95
N ILE A 926 -39.01 14.69 0.02
CA ILE A 926 -38.53 14.82 1.41
C ILE A 926 -38.84 13.51 2.13
N ARG A 927 -37.80 12.88 2.69
CA ARG A 927 -37.91 11.61 3.43
C ARG A 927 -37.53 11.80 4.90
N THR A 928 -38.54 12.00 5.73
CA THR A 928 -38.46 12.32 7.18
C THR A 928 -39.14 11.24 8.03
N PHE A 929 -38.84 9.96 7.76
CA PHE A 929 -39.58 8.82 8.31
C PHE A 929 -39.23 8.43 9.76
N GLY A 930 -38.26 9.09 10.39
CA GLY A 930 -37.85 8.86 11.80
C GLY A 930 -38.64 9.71 12.80
N LYS A 931 -38.66 9.29 14.08
CA LYS A 931 -39.31 10.06 15.15
C LYS A 931 -38.63 11.42 15.34
N GLY A 932 -39.37 12.53 15.25
CA GLY A 932 -38.82 13.87 15.37
C GLY A 932 -38.31 14.49 14.05
N TYR A 933 -38.31 13.73 12.94
CA TYR A 933 -37.70 14.17 11.69
C TYR A 933 -38.64 15.10 10.92
N GLU A 934 -39.94 14.77 10.92
CA GLU A 934 -40.99 15.60 10.33
C GLU A 934 -41.19 16.88 11.14
N GLU A 935 -41.07 16.81 12.46
CA GLU A 935 -41.11 17.96 13.36
C GLU A 935 -39.92 18.90 13.12
N LEU A 936 -38.71 18.34 12.92
CA LEU A 936 -37.55 19.13 12.53
C LEU A 936 -37.74 19.82 11.17
N TYR A 937 -38.28 19.10 10.18
CA TYR A 937 -38.64 19.66 8.87
C TYR A 937 -39.66 20.80 8.96
N ASN A 938 -40.72 20.62 9.75
CA ASN A 938 -41.71 21.67 9.96
C ASN A 938 -41.10 22.88 10.69
N LYS A 939 -40.25 22.62 11.69
CA LYS A 939 -39.55 23.68 12.42
C LYS A 939 -38.62 24.49 11.50
N SER A 940 -37.80 23.86 10.67
CA SER A 940 -36.95 24.58 9.71
C SER A 940 -37.77 25.41 8.72
N ARG A 941 -38.93 24.92 8.26
CA ARG A 941 -39.85 25.72 7.43
C ARG A 941 -40.35 26.97 8.15
N THR A 942 -40.73 26.87 9.43
CA THR A 942 -41.16 28.06 10.20
C THR A 942 -40.04 29.09 10.38
N MET A 943 -38.78 28.69 10.22
CA MET A 943 -37.61 29.57 10.25
C MET A 943 -37.26 30.17 8.88
N GLY A 944 -38.11 29.98 7.86
CA GLY A 944 -37.91 30.52 6.52
C GLY A 944 -36.87 29.77 5.70
N VAL A 945 -36.72 28.47 5.90
CA VAL A 945 -36.01 27.59 4.95
C VAL A 945 -36.95 27.29 3.77
N GLU A 946 -36.48 27.53 2.54
CA GLU A 946 -37.26 27.24 1.34
C GLU A 946 -37.00 25.84 0.81
N TYR A 947 -38.07 25.15 0.43
CA TYR A 947 -38.03 23.79 -0.09
C TYR A 947 -38.49 23.81 -1.54
N ILE A 948 -37.58 23.50 -2.45
CA ILE A 948 -37.82 23.53 -3.88
C ILE A 948 -37.82 22.11 -4.44
N LYS A 949 -38.96 21.71 -5.01
CA LYS A 949 -39.09 20.42 -5.68
C LYS A 949 -38.41 20.48 -7.04
N GLY A 950 -37.35 19.70 -7.21
CA GLY A 950 -36.46 19.69 -8.36
C GLY A 950 -35.01 19.64 -7.91
N VAL A 951 -34.16 18.95 -8.68
CA VAL A 951 -32.70 18.93 -8.48
C VAL A 951 -32.02 19.51 -9.72
N PRO A 952 -30.89 20.22 -9.57
CA PRO A 952 -30.17 20.77 -10.72
C PRO A 952 -29.73 19.66 -11.66
N SER A 953 -29.93 19.86 -12.96
CA SER A 953 -29.35 19.00 -14.00
C SER A 953 -27.93 19.41 -14.37
N ASP A 954 -27.60 20.70 -14.23
CA ASP A 954 -26.33 21.29 -14.64
C ASP A 954 -26.11 22.61 -13.87
N ILE A 955 -24.90 22.84 -13.38
CA ILE A 955 -24.50 24.04 -12.65
C ILE A 955 -23.60 24.89 -13.55
N LYS A 956 -23.97 26.15 -13.77
CA LYS A 956 -23.26 27.05 -14.70
C LYS A 956 -22.74 28.28 -13.99
N GLN A 957 -21.71 28.91 -14.56
CA GLN A 957 -21.30 30.26 -14.20
C GLN A 957 -21.73 31.28 -15.25
N ASP A 958 -22.04 32.50 -14.80
CA ASP A 958 -22.20 33.64 -15.70
C ASP A 958 -20.86 34.32 -16.01
N VAL A 959 -20.90 35.38 -16.81
CA VAL A 959 -19.71 36.14 -17.23
C VAL A 959 -18.92 36.76 -16.06
N ASN A 960 -19.52 36.88 -14.88
CA ASN A 960 -18.89 37.41 -13.67
C ASN A 960 -18.42 36.29 -12.73
N GLY A 961 -18.54 35.02 -13.12
CA GLY A 961 -18.22 33.86 -12.29
C GLY A 961 -19.30 33.50 -11.26
N GLN A 962 -20.47 34.14 -11.27
CA GLN A 962 -21.55 33.80 -10.34
C GLN A 962 -22.23 32.50 -10.77
N MET A 963 -22.28 31.52 -9.86
CA MET A 963 -22.94 30.25 -10.11
C MET A 963 -24.47 30.40 -10.18
N TYR A 964 -25.09 29.65 -11.09
CA TYR A 964 -26.53 29.53 -11.22
C TYR A 964 -26.96 28.18 -11.78
N PHE A 965 -28.21 27.82 -11.53
CA PHE A 965 -28.87 26.69 -12.18
C PHE A 965 -30.38 26.94 -12.31
N ASP A 966 -30.99 26.24 -13.25
CA ASP A 966 -32.39 26.43 -13.64
C ASP A 966 -33.24 25.23 -13.19
N ILE A 967 -34.32 25.48 -12.45
CA ILE A 967 -35.26 24.43 -11.99
C ILE A 967 -36.65 24.73 -12.54
N PHE A 968 -37.27 23.74 -13.17
CA PHE A 968 -38.67 23.82 -13.56
C PHE A 968 -39.57 23.66 -12.33
N ASN A 969 -40.29 24.73 -11.98
CA ASN A 969 -41.28 24.69 -10.92
C ASN A 969 -42.63 24.26 -11.52
N ALA A 970 -43.08 23.06 -11.14
CA ALA A 970 -44.32 22.48 -11.65
C ALA A 970 -45.58 23.25 -11.21
N ASP A 971 -45.58 23.86 -10.02
CA ASP A 971 -46.73 24.61 -9.51
C ASP A 971 -46.90 25.93 -10.26
N LEU A 972 -45.77 26.57 -10.61
CA LEU A 972 -45.74 27.85 -11.31
C LEU A 972 -45.63 27.70 -12.84
N GLN A 973 -45.51 26.47 -13.34
CA GLN A 973 -45.33 26.13 -14.77
C GLN A 973 -44.23 26.98 -15.44
N LYS A 974 -43.16 27.29 -14.71
CA LYS A 974 -42.06 28.14 -15.19
C LYS A 974 -40.72 27.66 -14.68
N THR A 975 -39.68 27.93 -15.45
CA THR A 975 -38.29 27.72 -15.04
C THR A 975 -37.83 28.89 -14.19
N ILE A 976 -37.31 28.61 -13.00
CA ILE A 976 -36.74 29.60 -12.08
C ILE A 976 -35.24 29.40 -12.02
N ARG A 977 -34.50 30.50 -12.18
CA ARG A 977 -33.05 30.53 -12.04
C ARG A 977 -32.66 30.90 -10.62
N TYR A 978 -31.87 30.06 -9.97
CA TYR A 978 -31.32 30.31 -8.64
C TYR A 978 -29.85 30.71 -8.75
N ARG A 979 -29.40 31.65 -7.92
CA ARG A 979 -28.02 32.16 -7.85
C ARG A 979 -27.50 32.07 -6.42
N PRO A 980 -27.16 30.87 -5.92
CA PRO A 980 -26.61 30.73 -4.58
C PRO A 980 -25.15 31.20 -4.54
N ASP A 981 -24.72 31.70 -3.39
CA ASP A 981 -23.31 31.99 -3.11
C ASP A 981 -22.52 30.70 -2.81
N LEU A 982 -23.20 29.69 -2.26
CA LEU A 982 -22.60 28.40 -1.88
C LEU A 982 -23.54 27.25 -2.24
N ILE A 983 -23.02 26.21 -2.89
CA ILE A 983 -23.77 24.99 -3.21
C ILE A 983 -23.23 23.84 -2.35
N VAL A 984 -24.12 23.12 -1.68
CA VAL A 984 -23.81 21.99 -0.81
C VAL A 984 -24.45 20.71 -1.35
N LEU A 985 -23.63 19.81 -1.86
CA LEU A 985 -24.02 18.53 -2.43
C LEU A 985 -24.18 17.46 -1.33
N GLN A 986 -25.40 16.98 -1.09
CA GLN A 986 -25.65 15.90 -0.14
C GLN A 986 -25.49 14.54 -0.83
N THR A 987 -24.30 13.96 -0.66
CA THR A 987 -23.83 12.78 -1.40
C THR A 987 -24.35 11.46 -0.84
N ALA A 988 -24.33 10.43 -1.68
CA ALA A 988 -24.73 9.08 -1.31
C ALA A 988 -23.80 8.45 -0.26
N MET A 989 -24.32 7.44 0.46
CA MET A 989 -23.47 6.50 1.20
C MET A 989 -23.07 5.36 0.27
N GLU A 990 -21.79 4.99 0.29
CA GLU A 990 -21.23 3.84 -0.41
C GLU A 990 -20.58 2.87 0.58
N PRO A 991 -20.50 1.56 0.26
CA PRO A 991 -19.71 0.64 1.07
C PRO A 991 -18.23 1.05 1.12
N GLN A 992 -17.55 0.71 2.21
CA GLN A 992 -16.11 0.90 2.34
C GLN A 992 -15.35 0.15 1.24
N ASP A 993 -14.20 0.66 0.80
CA ASP A 993 -13.36 -0.01 -0.22
C ASP A 993 -12.93 -1.42 0.20
N SER A 994 -12.76 -1.64 1.51
CA SER A 994 -12.41 -2.95 2.09
C SER A 994 -13.58 -3.92 2.22
N SER A 995 -14.82 -3.52 1.91
CA SER A 995 -16.02 -4.33 2.16
C SER A 995 -15.98 -5.66 1.40
N LYS A 996 -15.58 -5.64 0.12
CA LYS A 996 -15.46 -6.85 -0.70
C LYS A 996 -14.47 -7.85 -0.11
N LYS A 997 -13.27 -7.38 0.24
CA LYS A 997 -12.23 -8.20 0.89
C LYS A 997 -12.73 -8.81 2.20
N ILE A 998 -13.43 -8.03 3.02
CA ILE A 998 -14.00 -8.51 4.29
C ILE A 998 -15.13 -9.53 4.04
N GLY A 999 -15.96 -9.32 3.02
CA GLY A 999 -16.99 -10.27 2.60
C GLY A 999 -16.42 -11.60 2.14
N GLU A 1000 -15.34 -11.58 1.37
CA GLU A 1000 -14.59 -12.77 0.97
C GLU A 1000 -14.00 -13.51 2.19
N LEU A 1001 -13.29 -12.80 3.08
CA LEU A 1001 -12.71 -13.36 4.31
C LEU A 1001 -13.75 -14.01 5.22
N LEU A 1002 -14.93 -13.42 5.32
CA LEU A 1002 -16.01 -13.92 6.17
C LEU A 1002 -16.95 -14.88 5.45
N SER A 1003 -16.82 -15.05 4.13
CA SER A 1003 -17.81 -15.75 3.29
C SER A 1003 -19.23 -15.19 3.51
N CYS A 1004 -19.35 -13.87 3.60
CA CYS A 1004 -20.63 -13.16 3.72
C CYS A 1004 -21.12 -12.75 2.33
N SER A 1005 -22.43 -12.92 2.09
CA SER A 1005 -23.05 -12.46 0.85
C SER A 1005 -23.13 -10.93 0.81
N MET A 1006 -23.02 -10.37 -0.40
CA MET A 1006 -23.14 -8.95 -0.67
C MET A 1006 -24.14 -8.71 -1.80
N ASP A 1007 -24.78 -7.55 -1.81
CA ASP A 1007 -25.70 -7.16 -2.88
C ASP A 1007 -24.95 -6.58 -4.09
N LYS A 1008 -25.70 -6.19 -5.12
CA LYS A 1008 -25.13 -5.64 -6.36
C LYS A 1008 -24.39 -4.31 -6.14
N ASP A 1009 -24.73 -3.60 -5.06
CA ASP A 1009 -24.20 -2.28 -4.73
C ASP A 1009 -23.00 -2.39 -3.77
N GLY A 1010 -22.69 -3.60 -3.29
CA GLY A 1010 -21.55 -3.90 -2.44
C GLY A 1010 -21.81 -3.78 -0.94
N PHE A 1011 -23.07 -3.73 -0.50
CA PHE A 1011 -23.42 -3.83 0.92
C PHE A 1011 -23.58 -5.29 1.35
N PHE A 1012 -23.37 -5.57 2.64
CA PHE A 1012 -23.58 -6.92 3.17
C PHE A 1012 -25.07 -7.28 3.23
N ILE A 1013 -25.41 -8.51 2.83
CA ILE A 1013 -26.78 -9.03 2.85
C ILE A 1013 -27.08 -9.74 4.17
N GLU A 1014 -28.17 -9.34 4.82
CA GLU A 1014 -28.70 -10.06 5.97
C GLU A 1014 -29.35 -11.40 5.61
N LYS A 1015 -29.50 -12.27 6.59
CA LYS A 1015 -30.20 -13.55 6.48
C LYS A 1015 -31.64 -13.36 6.00
N HIS A 1016 -32.35 -12.40 6.59
CA HIS A 1016 -33.69 -12.02 6.17
C HIS A 1016 -34.06 -10.64 6.73
N ILE A 1017 -34.55 -9.75 5.86
CA ILE A 1017 -34.84 -8.33 6.14
C ILE A 1017 -35.72 -8.06 7.38
N LYS A 1018 -36.54 -9.02 7.81
CA LYS A 1018 -37.39 -8.91 9.01
C LYS A 1018 -37.07 -9.91 10.13
N LEU A 1019 -36.52 -11.07 9.79
CA LEU A 1019 -36.44 -12.21 10.73
C LEU A 1019 -35.03 -12.39 11.29
N GLY A 1020 -34.01 -11.91 10.57
CA GLY A 1020 -32.63 -11.87 11.02
C GLY A 1020 -31.93 -10.68 10.38
N PRO A 1021 -32.31 -9.43 10.73
CA PRO A 1021 -31.86 -8.22 10.04
C PRO A 1021 -30.38 -7.87 10.29
N VAL A 1022 -29.75 -8.52 11.27
CA VAL A 1022 -28.32 -8.37 11.62
C VAL A 1022 -27.57 -9.71 11.57
N GLU A 1023 -28.27 -10.80 11.26
CA GLU A 1023 -27.68 -12.12 11.07
C GLU A 1023 -27.26 -12.27 9.62
N THR A 1024 -26.23 -13.07 9.36
CA THR A 1024 -25.90 -13.53 8.00
C THR A 1024 -26.39 -14.96 7.78
N ALA A 1025 -26.24 -15.48 6.56
CA ALA A 1025 -26.49 -16.90 6.30
C ALA A 1025 -25.52 -17.82 7.09
N SER A 1026 -24.36 -17.29 7.47
CA SER A 1026 -23.31 -17.99 8.21
C SER A 1026 -23.46 -17.73 9.71
N THR A 1027 -23.85 -18.74 10.47
CA THR A 1027 -24.06 -18.62 11.92
C THR A 1027 -22.79 -18.13 12.63
N GLY A 1028 -22.94 -17.22 13.61
CA GLY A 1028 -21.83 -16.62 14.36
C GLY A 1028 -21.17 -15.43 13.68
N LYS A 1029 -21.53 -15.12 12.43
CA LYS A 1029 -21.11 -13.92 11.70
C LYS A 1029 -22.31 -12.99 11.56
N LEU A 1030 -22.21 -11.82 12.17
CA LEU A 1030 -23.26 -10.80 12.25
C LEU A 1030 -22.82 -9.55 11.49
N ILE A 1031 -23.78 -8.79 11.00
CA ILE A 1031 -23.55 -7.52 10.30
C ILE A 1031 -24.44 -6.45 10.92
N ALA A 1032 -23.90 -5.26 11.14
CA ALA A 1032 -24.64 -4.17 11.75
C ALA A 1032 -24.16 -2.82 11.21
N GLY A 1033 -25.08 -1.85 11.15
CA GLY A 1033 -24.72 -0.49 10.78
C GLY A 1033 -24.79 -0.23 9.27
N ALA A 1034 -24.16 0.87 8.86
CA ALA A 1034 -24.18 1.33 7.47
C ALA A 1034 -23.49 0.38 6.47
N CYS A 1035 -22.73 -0.62 6.93
CA CYS A 1035 -22.13 -1.62 6.05
C CYS A 1035 -23.16 -2.58 5.42
N ARG A 1036 -24.38 -2.65 5.98
CA ARG A 1036 -25.53 -3.39 5.42
C ARG A 1036 -26.38 -2.53 4.47
N GLY A 1037 -26.12 -1.24 4.42
CA GLY A 1037 -26.88 -0.30 3.60
C GLY A 1037 -27.11 1.03 4.32
N PRO A 1038 -27.56 2.06 3.58
CA PRO A 1038 -27.65 3.40 4.12
C PRO A 1038 -28.66 3.52 5.28
N ILE A 1039 -28.20 3.97 6.44
CA ILE A 1039 -28.99 4.18 7.66
C ILE A 1039 -28.44 5.37 8.46
N ASP A 1040 -29.18 5.84 9.46
CA ASP A 1040 -28.73 6.89 10.37
C ASP A 1040 -28.09 6.34 11.65
N ILE A 1041 -27.69 7.25 12.56
CA ILE A 1041 -27.02 6.94 13.82
C ILE A 1041 -27.92 6.13 14.76
N THR A 1042 -29.23 6.43 14.82
CA THR A 1042 -30.15 5.75 15.74
C THR A 1042 -30.37 4.30 15.33
N ASP A 1043 -30.57 4.08 14.03
CA ASP A 1043 -30.65 2.75 13.44
C ASP A 1043 -29.32 1.99 13.62
N SER A 1044 -28.19 2.68 13.48
CA SER A 1044 -26.84 2.11 13.65
C SER A 1044 -26.57 1.62 15.07
N VAL A 1045 -26.87 2.44 16.09
CA VAL A 1045 -26.75 2.06 17.51
C VAL A 1045 -27.65 0.86 17.80
N SER A 1046 -28.90 0.91 17.33
CA SER A 1046 -29.88 -0.16 17.55
C SER A 1046 -29.44 -1.50 16.95
N GLN A 1047 -28.89 -1.47 15.73
CA GLN A 1047 -28.35 -2.67 15.09
C GLN A 1047 -27.09 -3.19 15.78
N GLY A 1048 -26.19 -2.30 16.22
CA GLY A 1048 -25.00 -2.70 16.99
C GLY A 1048 -25.37 -3.44 18.28
N THR A 1049 -26.31 -2.90 19.06
CA THR A 1049 -26.84 -3.56 20.26
C THR A 1049 -27.58 -4.86 19.93
N ALA A 1050 -28.37 -4.92 18.85
CA ALA A 1050 -29.03 -6.15 18.43
C ALA A 1050 -28.04 -7.26 18.06
N ALA A 1051 -26.98 -6.93 17.32
CA ALA A 1051 -25.92 -7.86 16.98
C ALA A 1051 -25.19 -8.36 18.24
N ALA A 1052 -24.88 -7.46 19.18
CA ALA A 1052 -24.28 -7.82 20.47
C ALA A 1052 -25.13 -8.82 21.25
N LEU A 1053 -26.45 -8.60 21.36
CA LEU A 1053 -27.34 -9.51 22.08
C LEU A 1053 -27.43 -10.90 21.42
N LEU A 1054 -27.42 -10.96 20.10
CA LEU A 1054 -27.41 -12.24 19.37
C LEU A 1054 -26.07 -12.97 19.51
N ALA A 1055 -24.95 -12.24 19.43
CA ALA A 1055 -23.62 -12.79 19.71
C ALA A 1055 -23.55 -13.32 21.16
N ALA A 1056 -24.02 -12.54 22.13
CA ALA A 1056 -24.06 -12.93 23.53
C ALA A 1056 -24.91 -14.18 23.76
N LYS A 1057 -26.03 -14.33 23.06
CA LYS A 1057 -26.85 -15.55 23.11
C LYS A 1057 -26.07 -16.79 22.66
N LEU A 1058 -25.29 -16.67 21.58
CA LEU A 1058 -24.47 -17.78 21.06
C LEU A 1058 -23.31 -18.11 21.99
N ILE A 1059 -22.69 -17.10 22.60
CA ILE A 1059 -21.59 -17.29 23.53
C ILE A 1059 -22.08 -17.88 24.86
N LYS A 1060 -23.14 -17.33 25.45
CA LYS A 1060 -23.67 -17.76 26.75
C LYS A 1060 -24.37 -19.12 26.71
N SER A 1061 -24.81 -19.60 25.55
CA SER A 1061 -25.38 -20.96 25.44
C SER A 1061 -24.37 -22.07 25.72
N LYS A 1062 -23.05 -21.76 25.69
CA LYS A 1062 -21.89 -22.65 25.89
C LYS A 1062 -21.75 -23.79 24.86
N THR A 1063 -22.87 -24.32 24.38
CA THR A 1063 -22.98 -25.30 23.31
C THR A 1063 -23.65 -24.67 22.10
N ILE A 1064 -23.09 -24.91 20.93
CA ILE A 1064 -23.62 -24.48 19.64
C ILE A 1064 -23.91 -25.74 18.83
N GLU A 1065 -25.14 -25.83 18.34
CA GLU A 1065 -25.60 -26.94 17.52
C GLU A 1065 -25.25 -26.65 16.05
N LYS A 1066 -24.27 -27.36 15.49
CA LYS A 1066 -23.91 -27.28 14.07
C LYS A 1066 -24.78 -28.25 13.27
N GLU A 1067 -25.09 -27.89 12.02
CA GLU A 1067 -25.81 -28.78 11.12
C GLU A 1067 -25.05 -30.10 10.91
N ALA A 1068 -25.79 -31.20 10.92
CA ALA A 1068 -25.28 -32.55 10.64
C ALA A 1068 -25.16 -32.86 9.13
N ILE A 1069 -25.44 -31.86 8.27
CA ILE A 1069 -25.36 -31.94 6.81
C ILE A 1069 -23.89 -31.79 6.41
N ILE A 1070 -23.07 -32.77 6.80
CA ILE A 1070 -21.63 -32.80 6.57
C ILE A 1070 -21.26 -33.96 5.66
N ALA A 1071 -20.09 -33.89 5.03
CA ALA A 1071 -19.55 -35.02 4.31
C ALA A 1071 -19.13 -36.14 5.28
N GLN A 1072 -19.21 -37.39 4.81
CA GLN A 1072 -18.73 -38.57 5.51
C GLN A 1072 -17.90 -39.40 4.55
N VAL A 1073 -16.77 -39.93 5.04
CA VAL A 1073 -15.90 -40.81 4.25
C VAL A 1073 -16.19 -42.26 4.63
N ASN A 1074 -16.53 -43.08 3.65
CA ASN A 1074 -16.57 -44.52 3.77
C ASN A 1074 -15.14 -45.08 3.69
N GLN A 1075 -14.62 -45.54 4.84
CA GLN A 1075 -13.25 -46.02 4.98
C GLN A 1075 -12.98 -47.30 4.18
N ASP A 1076 -14.00 -48.12 3.92
CA ASP A 1076 -13.87 -49.37 3.16
C ASP A 1076 -13.66 -49.11 1.67
N ILE A 1077 -14.19 -47.98 1.15
CA ILE A 1077 -14.14 -47.61 -0.27
C ILE A 1077 -12.96 -46.64 -0.54
N CYS A 1078 -12.62 -45.78 0.42
CA CYS A 1078 -11.69 -44.67 0.22
C CYS A 1078 -10.29 -45.14 -0.18
N SER A 1079 -9.82 -44.89 -1.41
CA SER A 1079 -8.48 -45.32 -1.83
C SER A 1079 -7.30 -44.52 -1.24
N GLY A 1080 -7.56 -43.46 -0.45
CA GLY A 1080 -6.51 -42.59 0.09
C GLY A 1080 -5.84 -41.67 -0.93
N CYS A 1081 -6.47 -41.44 -2.10
CA CYS A 1081 -5.88 -40.66 -3.20
C CYS A 1081 -5.60 -39.18 -2.91
N GLY A 1082 -6.19 -38.61 -1.85
CA GLY A 1082 -5.93 -37.23 -1.42
C GLY A 1082 -6.64 -36.12 -2.19
N SER A 1083 -7.33 -36.41 -3.32
CA SER A 1083 -8.00 -35.38 -4.15
C SER A 1083 -9.01 -34.53 -3.38
N CYS A 1084 -9.64 -35.09 -2.35
CA CYS A 1084 -10.62 -34.37 -1.53
C CYS A 1084 -10.00 -33.29 -0.62
N ILE A 1085 -8.70 -33.38 -0.31
CA ILE A 1085 -8.00 -32.47 0.58
C ILE A 1085 -7.72 -31.14 -0.13
N SER A 1086 -7.13 -31.20 -1.32
CA SER A 1086 -6.81 -30.01 -2.13
C SER A 1086 -8.02 -29.17 -2.49
N THR A 1087 -9.21 -29.77 -2.50
CA THR A 1087 -10.45 -29.11 -2.90
C THR A 1087 -11.25 -28.55 -1.71
N CYS A 1088 -10.93 -28.96 -0.47
CA CYS A 1088 -11.66 -28.51 0.70
C CYS A 1088 -11.22 -27.10 1.13
N ALA A 1089 -12.06 -26.09 0.85
CA ALA A 1089 -11.80 -24.69 1.25
C ALA A 1089 -11.69 -24.49 2.78
N PHE A 1090 -12.13 -25.47 3.58
CA PHE A 1090 -12.20 -25.39 5.04
C PHE A 1090 -11.14 -26.26 5.74
N ASN A 1091 -10.26 -26.92 4.97
CA ASN A 1091 -9.27 -27.87 5.49
C ASN A 1091 -9.88 -28.94 6.43
N ALA A 1092 -11.11 -29.36 6.13
CA ALA A 1092 -11.83 -30.33 6.95
C ALA A 1092 -11.37 -31.79 6.72
N LEU A 1093 -10.55 -32.06 5.70
CA LEU A 1093 -10.13 -33.40 5.31
C LEU A 1093 -8.63 -33.57 5.49
N SER A 1094 -8.20 -34.73 5.98
CA SER A 1094 -6.79 -35.10 6.14
C SER A 1094 -6.57 -36.57 5.75
N LEU A 1095 -5.32 -36.95 5.47
CA LEU A 1095 -4.96 -38.36 5.30
C LEU A 1095 -4.52 -38.94 6.64
N VAL A 1096 -5.10 -40.08 6.99
CA VAL A 1096 -4.79 -40.84 8.19
C VAL A 1096 -4.56 -42.31 7.83
N VAL A 1097 -3.87 -43.04 8.69
CA VAL A 1097 -3.67 -44.48 8.51
C VAL A 1097 -4.75 -45.21 9.29
N VAL A 1098 -5.62 -45.93 8.58
CA VAL A 1098 -6.69 -46.77 9.14
C VAL A 1098 -6.42 -48.20 8.68
N ASP A 1099 -6.28 -49.13 9.63
CA ASP A 1099 -6.01 -50.55 9.38
C ASP A 1099 -4.82 -50.80 8.44
N GLY A 1100 -3.76 -50.01 8.56
CA GLY A 1100 -2.53 -50.12 7.76
C GLY A 1100 -2.62 -49.52 6.35
N HIS A 1101 -3.77 -48.94 5.96
CA HIS A 1101 -3.96 -48.26 4.68
C HIS A 1101 -4.15 -46.76 4.88
N VAL A 1102 -3.62 -45.96 3.95
CA VAL A 1102 -3.86 -44.51 3.93
C VAL A 1102 -5.29 -44.27 3.47
N ARG A 1103 -6.08 -43.56 4.28
CA ARG A 1103 -7.47 -43.21 3.99
C ARG A 1103 -7.71 -41.73 4.30
N SER A 1104 -8.76 -41.16 3.74
CA SER A 1104 -9.19 -39.80 4.08
C SER A 1104 -10.09 -39.82 5.31
N GLU A 1105 -9.86 -38.91 6.25
CA GLU A 1105 -10.72 -38.68 7.40
C GLU A 1105 -11.22 -37.25 7.40
N ILE A 1106 -12.48 -37.07 7.81
CA ILE A 1106 -13.13 -35.77 7.89
C ILE A 1106 -13.24 -35.30 9.34
N ASN A 1107 -12.75 -34.11 9.60
CA ASN A 1107 -13.06 -33.34 10.78
C ASN A 1107 -14.51 -32.82 10.64
N LYS A 1108 -15.43 -33.52 11.31
CA LYS A 1108 -16.87 -33.21 11.33
C LYS A 1108 -17.16 -31.77 11.76
N ILE A 1109 -16.27 -31.17 12.54
CA ILE A 1109 -16.45 -29.83 13.06
C ILE A 1109 -16.08 -28.76 12.03
N LEU A 1110 -15.03 -28.98 11.23
CA LEU A 1110 -14.60 -28.06 10.18
C LEU A 1110 -15.44 -28.16 8.90
N CYS A 1111 -16.12 -29.28 8.68
CA CYS A 1111 -16.93 -29.46 7.48
C CYS A 1111 -18.15 -28.54 7.49
N GLU A 1112 -18.22 -27.58 6.56
CA GLU A 1112 -19.39 -26.70 6.33
C GLU A 1112 -20.43 -27.30 5.38
N GLY A 1113 -20.25 -28.56 4.96
CA GLY A 1113 -21.27 -29.27 4.18
C GLY A 1113 -21.42 -28.83 2.72
N CYS A 1114 -20.39 -28.24 2.11
CA CYS A 1114 -20.48 -27.71 0.74
C CYS A 1114 -20.60 -28.77 -0.37
N GLY A 1115 -20.32 -30.05 -0.08
CA GLY A 1115 -20.42 -31.15 -1.04
C GLY A 1115 -19.33 -31.26 -2.10
N VAL A 1116 -18.44 -30.28 -2.24
CA VAL A 1116 -17.40 -30.27 -3.31
C VAL A 1116 -16.48 -31.50 -3.23
N CYS A 1117 -16.12 -31.93 -2.02
CA CYS A 1117 -15.29 -33.12 -1.83
C CYS A 1117 -15.99 -34.43 -2.22
N ALA A 1118 -17.32 -34.52 -2.09
CA ALA A 1118 -18.09 -35.68 -2.52
C ALA A 1118 -18.09 -35.79 -4.04
N VAL A 1119 -18.35 -34.68 -4.74
CA VAL A 1119 -18.31 -34.60 -6.22
C VAL A 1119 -16.90 -34.89 -6.76
N THR A 1120 -15.85 -34.50 -6.03
CA THR A 1120 -14.46 -34.68 -6.45
C THR A 1120 -13.96 -36.11 -6.22
N CYS A 1121 -14.60 -36.90 -5.36
CA CYS A 1121 -14.10 -38.20 -4.94
C CYS A 1121 -14.19 -39.23 -6.09
N PRO A 1122 -13.07 -39.68 -6.69
CA PRO A 1122 -13.13 -40.57 -7.85
C PRO A 1122 -13.63 -41.97 -7.52
N SER A 1123 -13.57 -42.37 -6.24
CA SER A 1123 -14.03 -43.67 -5.77
C SER A 1123 -15.44 -43.63 -5.20
N ASN A 1124 -16.14 -42.48 -5.24
CA ASN A 1124 -17.43 -42.26 -4.57
C ASN A 1124 -17.43 -42.69 -3.09
N ALA A 1125 -16.27 -42.60 -2.43
CA ALA A 1125 -16.14 -42.95 -1.02
C ALA A 1125 -16.67 -41.85 -0.09
N ILE A 1126 -16.84 -40.63 -0.60
CA ILE A 1126 -17.32 -39.49 0.19
C ILE A 1126 -18.77 -39.21 -0.19
N VAL A 1127 -19.65 -39.20 0.82
CA VAL A 1127 -21.08 -38.94 0.64
C VAL A 1127 -21.48 -37.75 1.51
N MET A 1128 -22.39 -36.92 1.00
CA MET A 1128 -22.98 -35.83 1.78
C MET A 1128 -24.19 -36.32 2.58
N ASN A 1129 -24.13 -36.21 3.90
CA ASN A 1129 -25.30 -36.49 4.74
C ASN A 1129 -26.44 -35.53 4.36
N HIS A 1130 -27.67 -36.05 4.36
CA HIS A 1130 -28.88 -35.34 3.92
C HIS A 1130 -28.96 -35.01 2.41
N TYR A 1131 -27.88 -35.17 1.65
CA TYR A 1131 -27.83 -34.98 0.19
C TYR A 1131 -27.02 -36.10 -0.49
N THR A 1132 -27.34 -37.36 -0.17
CA THR A 1132 -26.67 -38.53 -0.77
C THR A 1132 -27.01 -38.66 -2.25
N ASP A 1133 -26.16 -39.31 -3.05
CA ASP A 1133 -26.42 -39.53 -4.49
C ASP A 1133 -27.80 -40.16 -4.73
N LYS A 1134 -28.15 -41.20 -3.97
CA LYS A 1134 -29.47 -41.85 -4.05
C LYS A 1134 -30.63 -40.90 -3.77
N GLN A 1135 -30.48 -39.96 -2.83
CA GLN A 1135 -31.51 -38.96 -2.52
C GLN A 1135 -31.67 -37.97 -3.69
N ILE A 1136 -30.56 -37.53 -4.29
CA ILE A 1136 -30.58 -36.60 -5.44
C ILE A 1136 -31.12 -37.30 -6.69
N GLU A 1137 -30.64 -38.51 -6.99
CA GLU A 1137 -31.14 -39.34 -8.08
C GLU A 1137 -32.64 -39.59 -7.95
N ALA A 1138 -33.14 -39.92 -6.75
CA ALA A 1138 -34.56 -40.08 -6.50
C ALA A 1138 -35.35 -38.77 -6.75
N MET A 1139 -34.79 -37.59 -6.50
CA MET A 1139 -35.43 -36.34 -6.91
C MET A 1139 -35.47 -36.20 -8.43
N ILE A 1140 -34.34 -36.45 -9.11
CA ILE A 1140 -34.20 -36.27 -10.56
C ILE A 1140 -35.11 -37.25 -11.31
N GLU A 1141 -35.06 -38.53 -10.99
CA GLU A 1141 -35.88 -39.56 -11.64
C GLU A 1141 -37.38 -39.27 -11.48
N ASN A 1142 -37.78 -38.82 -10.29
CA ASN A 1142 -39.17 -38.51 -10.01
C ASN A 1142 -39.55 -37.08 -10.44
N ALA A 1143 -38.64 -36.26 -10.98
CA ALA A 1143 -39.03 -35.01 -11.62
C ALA A 1143 -39.80 -35.27 -12.93
N PHE A 1144 -39.47 -36.36 -13.64
CA PHE A 1144 -39.96 -36.62 -15.00
C PHE A 1144 -40.95 -37.78 -15.13
N LYS A 1145 -41.27 -38.50 -14.05
CA LYS A 1145 -42.31 -39.54 -14.12
C LYS A 1145 -43.66 -38.91 -14.43
N GLU A 1146 -44.36 -39.45 -15.42
CA GLU A 1146 -45.71 -38.98 -15.73
C GLU A 1146 -46.59 -39.07 -14.48
N SER A 1147 -47.29 -37.98 -14.17
CA SER A 1147 -48.32 -38.01 -13.14
C SER A 1147 -49.36 -39.05 -13.57
N PRO A 1148 -49.71 -40.04 -12.72
CA PRO A 1148 -50.78 -40.96 -13.08
C PRO A 1148 -52.01 -40.15 -13.44
N ALA A 1149 -52.61 -40.45 -14.60
CA ALA A 1149 -53.82 -39.78 -15.05
C ALA A 1149 -54.88 -39.85 -13.94
N PRO A 1150 -55.65 -38.77 -13.70
CA PRO A 1150 -56.71 -38.80 -12.70
C PRO A 1150 -57.63 -39.98 -13.01
N ALA A 1151 -57.84 -40.85 -12.02
CA ALA A 1151 -58.81 -41.93 -12.15
C ALA A 1151 -60.20 -41.30 -12.44
N PRO A 1152 -60.98 -41.86 -13.38
CA PRO A 1152 -62.25 -41.27 -13.82
C PRO A 1152 -63.31 -41.16 -12.72
#